data_AF-A0A0G0V738-F1
#
_entry.id   AF-A0A0G0V738-F1
#
_cell.length_a   1.000
_cell.length_b   1.000
_cell.length_c   1.000
_cell.angle_alpha   90.00
_cell.angle_beta   90.00
_cell.angle_gamma   90.00
#
_symmetry.space_group_name_H-M   'P 1'
#
loop_
_entity.id
_entity.type
_entity.pdbx_description
1 polymer ?
#
loop_
_entity_poly.entity_id
_entity_poly.type
_entity_poly.pdbx_seq_one_letter_code
_entity_poly.pdbx_strand_id
1 'polypeptide(L)'
;MIKTMYYLNTLDTGTALFAAILIGIAFGFFLERAGFSSSRKLSGVFYFKDMAVIKVMFTAVITAAIGLSCLISFGFISLDNIYLMPTVYGAHIVGGLIFGIGFAMGGWCPGTAAAGVACGKIDAIIFLLGTVIGSVIFNELFAFIKPLYQAGQSGVVLVYDSLKMSRNGFVLLLTLIAIIMFWLCEWLEKKRQLPIVSNNSVVLKIMSVLLLALSLGLNFTSSKTAAAQLSDTSSSEAQLLESIDKAQDHIEPEELAQRIIQGQDIIVVDVRPADEYNKFHIRNAMNIPLEALHQELDSFKNKSMIILYSNGMTHPAQARDSLYRSGFTNVYLLTDGLNGFIDRCLKPISLRNEPLSEDMDLKVDNWRSYFLASETMPKSATPQASTSQEPLVDANWLEKNLGKPSIKIIDLRSQPEYNTGHIPGSLALSVENLRTDINGIGSMLQPADMLARHMSLMGIASDDAVIFIYGDRVHDATLAGMALERLGHKNYAILNGGFAIWKASNKLLTTDLPTVIASKYQAANYTDEFTADSQTVLKYVQNKKAVIIDVRPADYYNGTKSDEARAGHVPGAINRPFSEDIVKTNDIQQFKSVEQLQTAYAQIIPTKETKVIVHCRTGHQASQTFFVLVRLLGYTNVLWYDAGWSEWAAKQELPIKK
;
A
#
# COMPACT_ATOMS: atom_id res chain seq x y z
N MET A 1 19.98 -9.39 10.88
CA MET A 1 18.57 -9.51 10.48
C MET A 1 18.51 -10.03 9.05
N ILE A 2 17.77 -11.12 8.80
CA ILE A 2 17.64 -11.73 7.48
C ILE A 2 16.61 -10.92 6.70
N LYS A 3 16.98 -10.42 5.52
CA LYS A 3 16.04 -9.79 4.58
C LYS A 3 15.35 -10.90 3.79
N THR A 4 14.03 -11.00 3.91
CA THR A 4 13.24 -12.00 3.18
C THR A 4 13.12 -11.61 1.70
N MET A 5 12.93 -12.58 0.80
CA MET A 5 12.67 -12.28 -0.62
C MET A 5 11.41 -11.44 -0.80
N TYR A 6 10.43 -11.60 0.11
CA TYR A 6 9.26 -10.75 0.21
C TYR A 6 9.63 -9.30 0.56
N TYR A 7 10.43 -9.09 1.60
CA TYR A 7 10.91 -7.75 1.99
C TYR A 7 11.74 -7.08 0.88
N LEU A 8 12.52 -7.86 0.14
CA LEU A 8 13.34 -7.38 -0.98
C LEU A 8 12.53 -7.15 -2.26
N ASN A 9 11.23 -7.50 -2.28
CA ASN A 9 10.39 -7.48 -3.48
C ASN A 9 11.02 -8.21 -4.68
N THR A 10 11.58 -9.39 -4.43
CA THR A 10 12.32 -10.19 -5.44
C THR A 10 11.60 -11.50 -5.79
N LEU A 11 10.33 -11.65 -5.42
CA LEU A 11 9.57 -12.89 -5.63
C LEU A 11 9.35 -13.22 -7.10
N ASP A 12 9.41 -12.23 -7.99
CA ASP A 12 9.31 -12.31 -9.44
C ASP A 12 10.65 -12.66 -10.13
N THR A 13 11.75 -12.70 -9.39
CA THR A 13 13.08 -12.94 -9.95
C THR A 13 13.35 -14.43 -10.22
N GLY A 14 14.25 -14.71 -11.16
CA GLY A 14 14.68 -16.08 -11.46
C GLY A 14 15.32 -16.80 -10.26
N THR A 15 15.91 -16.07 -9.31
CA THR A 15 16.48 -16.64 -8.07
C THR A 15 15.39 -17.09 -7.11
N ALA A 16 14.30 -16.33 -6.98
CA ALA A 16 13.14 -16.73 -6.20
C ALA A 16 12.44 -17.94 -6.84
N LEU A 17 12.32 -17.98 -8.16
CA LEU A 17 11.78 -19.15 -8.87
C LEU A 17 12.66 -20.39 -8.63
N PHE A 18 13.98 -20.26 -8.74
CA PHE A 18 14.90 -21.37 -8.47
C PHE A 18 14.79 -21.87 -7.02
N ALA A 19 14.73 -20.96 -6.04
CA ALA A 19 14.53 -21.30 -4.64
C ALA A 19 13.17 -22.01 -4.43
N ALA A 20 12.09 -21.52 -5.05
CA ALA A 20 10.77 -22.12 -4.99
C ALA A 20 10.76 -23.54 -5.57
N ILE A 21 11.48 -23.78 -6.67
CA ILE A 21 11.62 -25.12 -7.26
C ILE A 21 12.33 -26.06 -6.29
N LEU A 22 13.45 -25.65 -5.69
CA LEU A 22 14.18 -26.48 -4.72
C LEU A 22 13.34 -26.80 -3.49
N ILE A 23 12.64 -25.79 -2.95
CA ILE A 23 11.72 -25.97 -1.81
C ILE A 23 10.57 -26.91 -2.20
N GLY A 24 10.00 -26.75 -3.41
CA GLY A 24 8.93 -27.60 -3.93
C GLY A 24 9.35 -29.05 -4.09
N ILE A 25 10.56 -29.31 -4.61
CA ILE A 25 11.13 -30.66 -4.71
C ILE A 25 11.31 -31.28 -3.33
N ALA A 26 11.89 -30.54 -2.38
CA ALA A 26 12.07 -31.01 -1.01
C ALA A 26 10.72 -31.32 -0.35
N PHE A 27 9.74 -30.43 -0.50
CA PHE A 27 8.39 -30.61 0.02
C PHE A 27 7.70 -31.85 -0.58
N GLY A 28 7.76 -32.03 -1.91
CA GLY A 28 7.24 -33.20 -2.61
C GLY A 28 7.87 -34.51 -2.14
N PHE A 29 9.19 -34.52 -1.93
CA PHE A 29 9.92 -35.67 -1.36
C PHE A 29 9.40 -36.06 0.02
N PHE A 30 9.18 -35.09 0.91
CA PHE A 30 8.64 -35.36 2.25
C PHE A 30 7.17 -35.84 2.21
N LEU A 31 6.35 -35.28 1.32
CA LEU A 31 4.97 -35.75 1.10
C LEU A 31 4.94 -37.21 0.61
N GLU A 32 5.79 -37.56 -0.34
CA GLU A 32 5.91 -38.93 -0.84
C GLU A 32 6.38 -39.89 0.25
N ARG A 33 7.41 -39.50 1.02
CA ARG A 33 7.89 -40.29 2.17
C ARG A 33 6.81 -40.48 3.25
N ALA A 34 5.93 -39.50 3.43
CA ALA A 34 4.79 -39.58 4.33
C ALA A 34 3.64 -40.45 3.75
N GLY A 35 3.72 -40.86 2.47
CA GLY A 35 2.70 -41.61 1.75
C GLY A 35 1.48 -40.76 1.38
N PHE A 36 1.65 -39.44 1.27
CA PHE A 36 0.56 -38.49 0.98
C PHE A 36 0.27 -38.36 -0.51
N SER A 37 0.93 -39.14 -1.36
CA SER A 37 0.56 -39.39 -2.76
C SER A 37 -0.49 -40.50 -2.93
N SER A 38 -1.22 -40.82 -1.86
CA SER A 38 -2.28 -41.83 -1.85
C SER A 38 -3.57 -41.26 -1.28
N SER A 39 -4.57 -41.09 -2.13
CA SER A 39 -5.93 -40.66 -1.74
C SER A 39 -6.54 -41.53 -0.65
N ARG A 40 -6.29 -42.84 -0.70
CA ARG A 40 -6.75 -43.80 0.32
C ARG A 40 -6.15 -43.54 1.69
N LYS A 41 -4.89 -43.12 1.73
CA LYS A 41 -4.19 -42.79 2.97
C LYS A 41 -4.72 -41.49 3.55
N LEU A 42 -4.89 -40.49 2.70
CA LEU A 42 -5.41 -39.17 3.07
C LEU A 42 -6.86 -39.23 3.56
N SER A 43 -7.75 -39.84 2.79
CA SER A 43 -9.16 -40.04 3.18
C SER A 43 -9.33 -40.97 4.39
N GLY A 44 -8.35 -41.85 4.64
CA GLY A 44 -8.31 -42.77 5.77
C GLY A 44 -8.46 -42.09 7.14
N VAL A 45 -8.11 -40.80 7.26
CA VAL A 45 -8.28 -40.02 8.49
C VAL A 45 -9.75 -39.88 8.89
N PHE A 46 -10.65 -39.64 7.92
CA PHE A 46 -12.08 -39.44 8.17
C PHE A 46 -12.79 -40.73 8.60
N TYR A 47 -12.25 -41.88 8.18
CA TYR A 47 -12.76 -43.21 8.55
C TYR A 47 -12.06 -43.79 9.79
N PHE A 48 -11.12 -43.03 10.37
CA PHE A 48 -10.23 -43.47 11.43
C PHE A 48 -9.52 -44.80 11.09
N LYS A 49 -9.06 -44.94 9.85
CA LYS A 49 -8.30 -46.08 9.32
C LYS A 49 -6.80 -45.77 9.20
N ASP A 50 -6.43 -44.50 9.10
CA ASP A 50 -5.03 -44.05 9.06
C ASP A 50 -4.91 -42.69 9.76
N MET A 51 -4.03 -42.58 10.75
CA MET A 51 -3.81 -41.34 11.52
C MET A 51 -2.59 -40.54 11.04
N ALA A 52 -1.95 -40.94 9.94
CA ALA A 52 -0.74 -40.28 9.44
C ALA A 52 -0.97 -38.80 9.13
N VAL A 53 -2.15 -38.44 8.60
CA VAL A 53 -2.51 -37.04 8.30
C VAL A 53 -2.43 -36.16 9.55
N ILE A 54 -3.08 -36.58 10.64
CA ILE A 54 -3.08 -35.84 11.91
C ILE A 54 -1.65 -35.72 12.44
N LYS A 55 -0.90 -36.83 12.46
CA LYS A 55 0.47 -36.84 12.98
C LYS A 55 1.37 -35.87 12.20
N VAL A 56 1.39 -35.95 10.88
CA VAL A 56 2.25 -35.08 10.04
C VAL A 56 1.82 -33.61 10.14
N MET A 57 0.51 -33.31 10.16
CA MET A 57 0.01 -31.94 10.29
C MET A 57 0.44 -31.29 11.60
N PHE A 58 0.24 -31.98 12.74
CA PHE A 58 0.67 -31.44 14.03
C PHE A 58 2.19 -31.29 14.12
N THR A 59 2.97 -32.23 13.58
CA THR A 59 4.43 -32.08 13.51
C THR A 59 4.81 -30.84 12.71
N ALA A 60 4.26 -30.63 11.52
CA ALA A 60 4.56 -29.48 10.68
C ALA A 60 4.19 -28.15 11.37
N VAL A 61 3.00 -28.08 11.99
CA VAL A 61 2.51 -26.89 12.70
C VAL A 61 3.42 -26.51 13.87
N ILE A 62 3.78 -27.47 14.73
CA ILE A 62 4.66 -27.20 15.88
C ILE A 62 6.06 -26.80 15.42
N THR A 63 6.64 -27.55 14.46
CA THR A 63 7.99 -27.25 13.95
C THR A 63 8.05 -25.84 13.38
N ALA A 64 7.04 -25.42 12.62
CA ALA A 64 6.95 -24.06 12.10
C ALA A 64 6.76 -23.03 13.22
N ALA A 65 5.83 -23.26 14.17
CA ALA A 65 5.52 -22.33 15.24
C ALA A 65 6.72 -22.09 16.19
N ILE A 66 7.39 -23.18 16.59
CA ILE A 66 8.59 -23.13 17.42
C ILE A 66 9.75 -22.50 16.63
N GLY A 67 10.00 -22.95 15.40
CA GLY A 67 11.08 -22.43 14.56
C GLY A 67 10.95 -20.94 14.29
N LEU A 68 9.75 -20.47 13.96
CA LEU A 68 9.48 -19.05 13.76
C LEU A 68 9.64 -18.26 15.07
N SER A 69 9.14 -18.79 16.19
CA SER A 69 9.33 -18.16 17.50
C SER A 69 10.81 -18.06 17.89
N CYS A 70 11.62 -19.08 17.61
CA CYS A 70 13.07 -19.02 17.79
C CYS A 70 13.69 -17.91 16.93
N LEU A 71 13.40 -17.88 15.62
CA LEU A 71 13.96 -16.88 14.70
C LEU A 71 13.61 -15.44 15.12
N ILE A 72 12.40 -15.21 15.63
CA ILE A 72 11.97 -13.92 16.15
C ILE A 72 12.66 -13.61 17.49
N SER A 73 12.70 -14.56 18.43
CA SER A 73 13.33 -14.36 19.75
C SER A 73 14.84 -14.10 19.64
N PHE A 74 15.52 -14.63 18.63
CA PHE A 74 16.94 -14.35 18.33
C PHE A 74 17.16 -13.10 17.47
N GLY A 75 16.11 -12.38 17.09
CA GLY A 75 16.21 -11.15 16.29
C GLY A 75 16.63 -11.38 14.83
N PHE A 76 16.50 -12.61 14.31
CA PHE A 76 16.80 -12.89 12.91
C PHE A 76 15.70 -12.38 11.98
N ILE A 77 14.44 -12.37 12.41
CA ILE A 77 13.26 -11.96 11.63
C ILE A 77 12.35 -11.07 12.49
N SER A 78 11.85 -9.95 11.95
CA SER A 78 10.76 -9.16 12.56
C SER A 78 9.40 -9.61 12.04
N LEU A 79 8.35 -9.36 12.82
CA LEU A 79 6.96 -9.61 12.40
C LEU A 79 6.59 -8.79 11.15
N ASP A 80 7.18 -7.61 10.99
CA ASP A 80 6.94 -6.72 9.83
C ASP A 80 7.46 -7.30 8.50
N ASN A 81 8.39 -8.27 8.57
CA ASN A 81 8.94 -8.94 7.39
C ASN A 81 8.11 -10.16 6.96
N ILE A 82 6.98 -10.41 7.63
CA ILE A 82 6.10 -11.56 7.42
C ILE A 82 4.73 -11.05 6.97
N TYR A 83 4.22 -11.61 5.88
CA TYR A 83 2.87 -11.33 5.43
C TYR A 83 1.84 -12.05 6.32
N LEU A 84 0.95 -11.28 6.96
CA LEU A 84 -0.15 -11.80 7.77
C LEU A 84 -1.46 -11.66 7.00
N MET A 85 -2.18 -12.77 6.83
CA MET A 85 -3.47 -12.76 6.16
C MET A 85 -4.56 -12.20 7.08
N PRO A 86 -5.48 -11.36 6.57
CA PRO A 86 -6.62 -10.90 7.34
C PRO A 86 -7.58 -12.05 7.65
N THR A 87 -8.19 -11.99 8.83
CA THR A 87 -9.20 -12.94 9.30
C THR A 87 -10.58 -12.50 8.84
N VAL A 88 -11.26 -13.40 8.13
CA VAL A 88 -12.63 -13.18 7.64
C VAL A 88 -13.50 -14.38 7.98
N TYR A 89 -14.22 -14.30 9.09
CA TYR A 89 -14.86 -15.48 9.69
C TYR A 89 -15.85 -16.18 8.76
N GLY A 90 -16.64 -15.44 7.98
CA GLY A 90 -17.60 -16.01 7.03
C GLY A 90 -16.94 -16.89 5.96
N ALA A 91 -15.90 -16.36 5.31
CA ALA A 91 -15.14 -17.09 4.31
C ALA A 91 -14.41 -18.31 4.90
N HIS A 92 -13.81 -18.17 6.10
CA HIS A 92 -13.05 -19.24 6.72
C HIS A 92 -13.93 -20.40 7.19
N ILE A 93 -15.09 -20.12 7.81
CA ILE A 93 -16.00 -21.15 8.31
C ILE A 93 -16.65 -21.89 7.15
N VAL A 94 -17.28 -21.16 6.21
CA VAL A 94 -18.01 -21.80 5.10
C VAL A 94 -17.03 -22.41 4.09
N GLY A 95 -15.97 -21.70 3.74
CA GLY A 95 -14.92 -22.20 2.86
C GLY A 95 -14.20 -23.42 3.44
N GLY A 96 -13.90 -23.40 4.75
CA GLY A 96 -13.31 -24.53 5.46
C GLY A 96 -14.21 -25.76 5.47
N LEU A 97 -15.53 -25.59 5.63
CA LEU A 97 -16.50 -26.68 5.56
C LEU A 97 -16.57 -27.29 4.15
N ILE A 98 -16.68 -26.44 3.11
CA ILE A 98 -16.71 -26.87 1.71
C ILE A 98 -15.42 -27.62 1.36
N PHE A 99 -14.27 -27.08 1.76
CA PHE A 99 -12.97 -27.71 1.58
C PHE A 99 -12.91 -29.07 2.30
N GLY A 100 -13.40 -29.17 3.53
CA GLY A 100 -13.44 -30.42 4.30
C GLY A 100 -14.30 -31.50 3.63
N ILE A 101 -15.48 -31.13 3.13
CA ILE A 101 -16.37 -32.04 2.37
C ILE A 101 -15.67 -32.49 1.08
N GLY A 102 -15.09 -31.54 0.33
CA GLY A 102 -14.34 -31.82 -0.88
C GLY A 102 -13.15 -32.75 -0.64
N PHE A 103 -12.42 -32.54 0.46
CA PHE A 103 -11.31 -33.40 0.85
C PHE A 103 -11.77 -34.81 1.25
N ALA A 104 -12.87 -34.92 1.99
CA ALA A 104 -13.44 -36.21 2.37
C ALA A 104 -13.95 -37.02 1.17
N MET A 105 -14.54 -36.35 0.17
CA MET A 105 -15.05 -36.96 -1.06
C MET A 105 -13.94 -37.30 -2.06
N GLY A 106 -13.04 -36.34 -2.33
CA GLY A 106 -11.99 -36.46 -3.33
C GLY A 106 -10.75 -37.19 -2.83
N GLY A 107 -10.53 -37.25 -1.52
CA GLY A 107 -9.36 -37.86 -0.90
C GLY A 107 -8.05 -37.10 -1.16
N TRP A 108 -8.14 -35.86 -1.64
CA TRP A 108 -6.98 -35.03 -1.99
C TRP A 108 -7.12 -33.60 -1.47
N CYS A 109 -5.99 -32.97 -1.16
CA CYS A 109 -5.88 -31.52 -1.10
C CYS A 109 -4.97 -31.04 -2.25
N PRO A 110 -5.01 -29.76 -2.66
CA PRO A 110 -4.29 -29.30 -3.85
C PRO A 110 -2.81 -29.66 -3.88
N GLY A 111 -2.09 -29.49 -2.76
CA GLY A 111 -0.66 -29.82 -2.67
C GLY A 111 -0.36 -31.32 -2.75
N THR A 112 -1.19 -32.16 -2.13
CA THR A 112 -1.01 -33.63 -2.19
C THR A 112 -1.45 -34.21 -3.53
N ALA A 113 -2.44 -33.60 -4.18
CA ALA A 113 -2.84 -33.94 -5.54
C ALA A 113 -1.69 -33.67 -6.54
N ALA A 114 -0.98 -32.55 -6.41
CA ALA A 114 0.19 -32.27 -7.25
C ALA A 114 1.28 -33.36 -7.11
N ALA A 115 1.57 -33.80 -5.87
CA ALA A 115 2.47 -34.94 -5.64
C ALA A 115 1.91 -36.25 -6.24
N GLY A 116 0.61 -36.49 -6.10
CA GLY A 116 -0.07 -37.64 -6.70
C GLY A 116 0.03 -37.67 -8.23
N VAL A 117 -0.11 -36.53 -8.89
CA VAL A 117 0.07 -36.40 -10.35
C VAL A 117 1.49 -36.74 -10.75
N ALA A 118 2.49 -36.22 -10.03
CA ALA A 118 3.90 -36.58 -10.24
C ALA A 118 4.16 -38.09 -10.10
N CYS A 119 3.42 -38.77 -9.22
CA CYS A 119 3.47 -40.22 -9.03
C CYS A 119 2.55 -41.01 -9.98
N GLY A 120 1.97 -40.36 -11.01
CA GLY A 120 1.15 -40.99 -12.04
C GLY A 120 -0.27 -41.40 -11.60
N LYS A 121 -0.83 -40.76 -10.56
CA LYS A 121 -2.16 -41.07 -10.03
C LYS A 121 -3.26 -40.37 -10.83
N ILE A 122 -4.12 -41.15 -11.49
CA ILE A 122 -5.20 -40.64 -12.35
C ILE A 122 -6.26 -39.90 -11.52
N ASP A 123 -6.60 -40.40 -10.34
CA ASP A 123 -7.55 -39.76 -9.42
C ASP A 123 -7.07 -38.38 -8.95
N ALA A 124 -5.76 -38.18 -8.82
CA ALA A 124 -5.18 -36.86 -8.52
C ALA A 124 -5.30 -35.88 -9.70
N ILE A 125 -5.15 -36.35 -10.94
CA ILE A 125 -5.35 -35.53 -12.15
C ILE A 125 -6.80 -35.07 -12.23
N ILE A 126 -7.75 -35.98 -12.03
CA ILE A 126 -9.18 -35.67 -12.06
C ILE A 126 -9.51 -34.64 -10.97
N PHE A 127 -8.96 -34.81 -9.77
CA PHE A 127 -9.13 -33.84 -8.69
C PHE A 127 -8.60 -32.46 -9.07
N LEU A 128 -7.39 -32.35 -9.61
CA LEU A 128 -6.83 -31.05 -10.01
C LEU A 128 -7.64 -30.38 -11.13
N LEU A 129 -8.11 -31.13 -12.13
CA LEU A 129 -9.02 -30.60 -13.14
C LEU A 129 -10.31 -30.08 -12.50
N GLY A 130 -10.87 -30.82 -11.55
CA GLY A 130 -12.01 -30.37 -10.74
C GLY A 130 -11.73 -29.06 -9.99
N THR A 131 -10.52 -28.90 -9.42
CA THR A 131 -10.14 -27.64 -8.76
C THR A 131 -10.04 -26.46 -9.74
N VAL A 132 -9.53 -26.67 -10.96
CA VAL A 132 -9.48 -25.63 -12.00
C VAL A 132 -10.89 -25.20 -12.40
N ILE A 133 -11.77 -26.17 -12.67
CA ILE A 133 -13.17 -25.90 -13.01
C ILE A 133 -13.88 -25.20 -11.85
N GLY A 134 -13.67 -25.66 -10.62
CA GLY A 134 -14.21 -25.04 -9.41
C GLY A 134 -13.77 -23.59 -9.24
N SER A 135 -12.50 -23.27 -9.52
CA SER A 135 -11.99 -21.90 -9.49
C SER A 135 -12.63 -21.01 -10.55
N VAL A 136 -12.88 -21.53 -11.76
CA VAL A 136 -13.59 -20.80 -12.81
C VAL A 136 -15.04 -20.51 -12.38
N ILE A 137 -15.75 -21.53 -11.88
CA ILE A 137 -17.13 -21.37 -11.38
C ILE A 137 -17.17 -20.37 -10.23
N PHE A 138 -16.23 -20.46 -9.30
CA PHE A 138 -16.12 -19.51 -8.18
C PHE A 138 -15.92 -18.08 -8.68
N ASN A 139 -15.08 -17.87 -9.69
CA ASN A 139 -14.85 -16.56 -10.28
C ASN A 139 -16.11 -15.97 -10.91
N GLU A 140 -16.86 -16.77 -11.69
CA GLU A 140 -18.14 -16.34 -12.28
C GLU A 140 -19.21 -16.04 -11.23
N LEU A 141 -19.24 -16.82 -10.15
CA LEU A 141 -20.19 -16.65 -9.05
C LEU A 141 -19.71 -15.65 -7.98
N PHE A 142 -18.53 -15.05 -8.13
CA PHE A 142 -17.92 -14.25 -7.07
C PHE A 142 -18.79 -13.08 -6.65
N ALA A 143 -19.49 -12.43 -7.59
CA ALA A 143 -20.41 -11.34 -7.29
C ALA A 143 -21.51 -11.74 -6.28
N PHE A 144 -22.01 -12.98 -6.38
CA PHE A 144 -23.02 -13.53 -5.46
C PHE A 144 -22.42 -14.01 -4.14
N ILE A 145 -21.17 -14.47 -4.16
CA ILE A 145 -20.47 -14.99 -2.97
C ILE A 145 -19.83 -13.85 -2.15
N LYS A 146 -19.59 -12.69 -2.75
CA LYS A 146 -18.94 -11.52 -2.13
C LYS A 146 -19.48 -11.15 -0.74
N PRO A 147 -20.81 -11.11 -0.49
CA PRO A 147 -21.33 -10.79 0.84
C PRO A 147 -20.87 -11.79 1.92
N LEU A 148 -20.82 -13.08 1.57
CA LEU A 148 -20.30 -14.13 2.44
C LEU A 148 -18.77 -14.02 2.60
N TYR A 149 -18.08 -13.69 1.52
CA TYR A 149 -16.62 -13.54 1.51
C TYR A 149 -16.14 -12.36 2.36
N GLN A 150 -16.98 -11.35 2.59
CA GLN A 150 -16.69 -10.17 3.43
C GLN A 150 -17.32 -10.26 4.83
N ALA A 151 -18.17 -11.26 5.09
CA ALA A 151 -18.86 -11.41 6.36
C ALA A 151 -17.87 -11.68 7.51
N GLY A 152 -17.94 -10.84 8.55
CA GLY A 152 -17.07 -10.97 9.73
C GLY A 152 -15.61 -10.65 9.42
N GLN A 153 -15.33 -9.65 8.58
CA GLN A 153 -13.99 -9.14 8.37
C GLN A 153 -13.49 -8.45 9.64
N SER A 154 -12.38 -8.95 10.21
CA SER A 154 -11.84 -8.45 11.49
C SER A 154 -10.38 -7.99 11.39
N GLY A 155 -9.86 -7.82 10.18
CA GLY A 155 -8.46 -7.49 9.97
C GLY A 155 -7.53 -8.61 10.42
N VAL A 156 -6.30 -8.28 10.81
CA VAL A 156 -5.34 -9.29 11.31
C VAL A 156 -5.64 -9.54 12.79
N VAL A 157 -6.20 -10.72 13.10
CA VAL A 157 -6.46 -11.16 14.48
C VAL A 157 -5.53 -12.31 14.81
N LEU A 158 -4.75 -12.16 15.87
CA LEU A 158 -3.87 -13.21 16.36
C LEU A 158 -4.56 -13.94 17.52
N VAL A 159 -4.54 -15.26 17.48
CA VAL A 159 -5.27 -16.11 18.45
C VAL A 159 -4.76 -15.86 19.89
N TYR A 160 -3.46 -15.66 20.06
CA TYR A 160 -2.89 -15.40 21.38
C TYR A 160 -3.31 -14.05 21.97
N ASP A 161 -3.53 -13.03 21.15
CA ASP A 161 -4.05 -11.73 21.61
C ASP A 161 -5.51 -11.88 22.07
N SER A 162 -6.30 -12.68 21.34
CA SER A 162 -7.70 -12.98 21.68
C SER A 162 -7.81 -13.78 22.99
N LEU A 163 -6.85 -14.67 23.25
CA LEU A 163 -6.78 -15.47 24.48
C LEU A 163 -6.12 -14.71 25.64
N LYS A 164 -5.65 -13.47 25.44
CA LYS A 164 -4.86 -12.69 26.41
C LYS A 164 -3.63 -13.47 26.92
N MET A 165 -2.98 -14.20 26.02
CA MET A 165 -1.79 -15.01 26.30
C MET A 165 -0.56 -14.46 25.57
N SER A 166 0.62 -14.67 26.13
CA SER A 166 1.86 -14.37 25.41
C SER A 166 2.02 -15.31 24.21
N ARG A 167 2.66 -14.84 23.12
CA ARG A 167 2.96 -15.67 21.94
C ARG A 167 3.68 -16.97 22.32
N ASN A 168 4.71 -16.88 23.16
CA ASN A 168 5.48 -18.05 23.61
C ASN A 168 4.65 -18.98 24.51
N GLY A 169 3.71 -18.42 25.29
CA GLY A 169 2.74 -19.19 26.06
C GLY A 169 1.74 -19.93 25.15
N PHE A 170 1.32 -19.30 24.06
CA PHE A 170 0.46 -19.93 23.06
C PHE A 170 1.18 -21.06 22.30
N VAL A 171 2.45 -20.88 21.92
CA VAL A 171 3.25 -21.96 21.30
C VAL A 171 3.41 -23.14 22.27
N LEU A 172 3.56 -22.89 23.57
CA LEU A 172 3.59 -23.95 24.59
C LEU A 172 2.26 -24.70 24.66
N LEU A 173 1.14 -23.98 24.70
CA LEU A 173 -0.20 -24.58 24.68
C LEU A 173 -0.40 -25.45 23.43
N LEU A 174 -0.04 -24.94 22.26
CA LEU A 174 -0.15 -25.67 21.00
C LEU A 174 0.71 -26.94 20.97
N THR A 175 1.92 -26.87 21.56
CA THR A 175 2.82 -28.02 21.70
C THR A 175 2.21 -29.09 22.61
N LEU A 176 1.58 -28.70 23.73
CA LEU A 176 0.89 -29.63 24.64
C LEU A 176 -0.30 -30.32 23.94
N ILE A 177 -1.13 -29.54 23.23
CA ILE A 177 -2.26 -30.07 22.46
C ILE A 177 -1.78 -31.12 21.46
N ALA A 178 -0.71 -30.85 20.74
CA ALA A 178 -0.18 -31.79 19.77
C ALA A 178 0.38 -33.08 20.38
N ILE A 179 1.05 -33.01 21.54
CA ILE A 179 1.50 -34.21 22.28
C ILE A 179 0.30 -35.08 22.67
N ILE A 180 -0.77 -34.45 23.17
CA ILE A 180 -2.03 -35.14 23.49
C ILE A 180 -2.61 -35.79 22.23
N MET A 181 -2.61 -35.09 21.10
CA MET A 181 -3.11 -35.61 19.83
C MET A 181 -2.28 -36.78 19.30
N PHE A 182 -0.95 -36.76 19.44
CA PHE A 182 -0.11 -37.90 19.07
C PHE A 182 -0.45 -39.13 19.92
N TRP A 183 -0.62 -38.95 21.23
CA TRP A 183 -1.01 -40.03 22.13
C TRP A 183 -2.40 -40.58 21.82
N LEU A 184 -3.36 -39.69 21.52
CA LEU A 184 -4.71 -40.08 21.10
C LEU A 184 -4.69 -40.90 19.79
N CYS A 185 -3.87 -40.50 18.82
CA CYS A 185 -3.70 -41.25 17.58
C CYS A 185 -3.13 -42.65 17.83
N GLU A 186 -2.08 -42.78 18.65
CA GLU A 186 -1.52 -44.09 19.01
C GLU A 186 -2.53 -44.97 19.75
N TRP A 187 -3.33 -44.39 20.64
CA TRP A 187 -4.38 -45.10 21.35
C TRP A 187 -5.45 -45.63 20.40
N LEU A 188 -5.91 -44.81 19.45
CA LEU A 188 -6.88 -45.21 18.43
C LEU A 188 -6.34 -46.32 17.51
N GLU A 189 -5.08 -46.22 17.08
CA GLU A 189 -4.41 -47.23 16.26
C GLU A 189 -4.32 -48.58 16.97
N LYS A 190 -3.91 -48.58 18.25
CA LYS A 190 -3.87 -49.80 19.09
C LYS A 190 -5.24 -50.42 19.28
N LYS A 191 -6.26 -49.59 19.56
CA LYS A 191 -7.64 -50.06 19.78
C LYS A 191 -8.24 -50.69 18.52
N ARG A 192 -7.85 -50.23 17.33
CA ARG A 192 -8.37 -50.71 16.04
C ARG A 192 -7.46 -51.71 15.32
N GLN A 193 -6.35 -52.14 15.94
CA GLN A 193 -5.37 -53.07 15.35
C GLN A 193 -4.86 -52.63 13.97
N LEU A 194 -4.72 -51.32 13.76
CA LEU A 194 -4.22 -50.77 12.50
C LEU A 194 -2.70 -51.01 12.39
N PRO A 195 -2.15 -51.17 11.17
CA PRO A 195 -0.71 -51.36 10.98
C PRO A 195 0.06 -50.13 11.49
N ILE A 196 0.83 -50.32 12.56
CA ILE A 196 1.60 -49.26 13.20
C ILE A 196 2.80 -48.92 12.30
N VAL A 197 2.79 -47.73 11.70
CA VAL A 197 3.95 -47.19 10.98
C VAL A 197 5.03 -46.87 12.01
N SER A 198 5.98 -47.79 12.16
CA SER A 198 7.14 -47.72 13.05
C SER A 198 6.84 -47.89 14.57
N ASN A 199 7.28 -49.03 15.10
CA ASN A 199 7.34 -49.32 16.53
C ASN A 199 8.57 -48.65 17.17
N ASN A 200 8.57 -47.31 17.25
CA ASN A 200 9.63 -46.57 17.94
C ASN A 200 9.01 -45.56 18.92
N SER A 201 8.18 -46.06 19.85
CA SER A 201 7.60 -45.25 20.93
C SER A 201 8.65 -44.47 21.73
N VAL A 202 9.90 -44.94 21.71
CA VAL A 202 11.05 -44.27 22.34
C VAL A 202 11.40 -42.99 21.59
N VAL A 203 11.48 -43.00 20.25
CA VAL A 203 11.80 -41.82 19.44
C VAL A 203 10.71 -40.75 19.57
N LEU A 204 9.44 -41.15 19.54
CA LEU A 204 8.32 -40.22 19.72
C LEU A 204 8.36 -39.56 21.11
N LYS A 205 8.65 -40.34 22.17
CA LYS A 205 8.79 -39.80 23.53
C LYS A 205 9.97 -38.82 23.63
N ILE A 206 11.13 -39.16 23.07
CA ILE A 206 12.31 -38.28 23.04
C ILE A 206 11.99 -36.98 22.28
N MET A 207 11.36 -37.07 21.11
CA MET A 207 10.98 -35.90 20.30
C MET A 207 9.95 -35.02 21.01
N SER A 208 8.92 -35.62 21.64
CA SER A 208 7.94 -34.88 22.43
C SER A 208 8.59 -34.16 23.61
N VAL A 209 9.54 -34.80 24.31
CA VAL A 209 10.31 -34.17 25.40
C VAL A 209 11.18 -33.03 24.86
N LEU A 210 11.84 -33.22 23.72
CA LEU A 210 12.66 -32.18 23.10
C LEU A 210 11.83 -30.97 22.64
N LEU A 211 10.68 -31.18 22.00
CA LEU A 211 9.78 -30.11 21.57
C LEU A 211 9.22 -29.35 22.78
N LEU A 212 8.84 -30.06 23.84
CA LEU A 212 8.38 -29.45 25.08
C LEU A 212 9.49 -28.64 25.75
N ALA A 213 10.71 -29.16 25.80
CA ALA A 213 11.88 -28.46 26.34
C ALA A 213 12.21 -27.20 25.52
N LEU A 214 12.15 -27.26 24.18
CA LEU A 214 12.39 -26.11 23.31
C LEU A 214 11.32 -25.02 23.52
N SER A 215 10.05 -25.42 23.58
CA SER A 215 8.93 -24.50 23.81
C SER A 215 8.95 -23.89 25.22
N LEU A 216 9.36 -24.63 26.24
CA LEU A 216 9.57 -24.11 27.59
C LEU A 216 10.76 -23.14 27.62
N GLY A 217 11.87 -23.48 26.95
CA GLY A 217 13.05 -22.62 26.84
C GLY A 217 12.75 -21.25 26.24
N LEU A 218 11.87 -21.20 25.23
CA LEU A 218 11.39 -19.93 24.64
C LEU A 218 10.71 -19.00 25.66
N ASN A 219 10.00 -19.55 26.66
CA ASN A 219 9.34 -18.74 27.69
C ASN A 219 10.34 -18.09 28.66
N PHE A 220 11.49 -18.70 28.92
CA PHE A 220 12.54 -18.13 29.77
C PHE A 220 13.33 -17.00 29.09
N THR A 221 13.47 -17.04 27.75
CA THR A 221 14.19 -15.98 27.01
C THR A 221 13.51 -14.61 27.05
N SER A 222 12.20 -14.56 27.36
CA SER A 222 11.42 -13.31 27.47
C SER A 222 11.54 -12.61 28.84
N SER A 223 11.99 -13.30 29.90
CA SER A 223 11.98 -12.76 31.27
C SER A 223 13.01 -11.65 31.54
N LYS A 224 13.91 -11.35 30.60
CA LYS A 224 14.90 -10.27 30.77
C LYS A 224 14.41 -8.87 30.35
N THR A 225 13.17 -8.73 29.89
CA THR A 225 12.68 -7.47 29.31
C THR A 225 11.41 -6.91 29.97
N ALA A 226 10.82 -7.58 30.96
CA ALA A 226 9.45 -7.26 31.44
C ALA A 226 9.31 -6.93 32.95
N ALA A 227 10.39 -6.82 33.73
CA ALA A 227 10.31 -6.72 35.20
C ALA A 227 10.55 -5.31 35.77
N ALA A 228 9.90 -4.27 35.23
CA ALA A 228 10.02 -2.92 35.78
C ALA A 228 8.74 -2.09 35.59
N GLN A 229 7.64 -2.48 36.24
CA GLN A 229 6.51 -1.62 36.62
C GLN A 229 5.37 -2.51 37.11
N LEU A 230 5.04 -2.46 38.41
CA LEU A 230 3.69 -2.68 38.99
C LEU A 230 3.81 -2.82 40.52
N SER A 231 3.62 -1.72 41.24
CA SER A 231 3.09 -1.72 42.62
C SER A 231 2.84 -0.27 43.11
N ASP A 232 1.57 0.15 43.16
CA ASP A 232 0.96 1.08 44.14
C ASP A 232 -0.19 1.90 43.50
N THR A 233 -1.42 1.36 43.44
CA THR A 233 -2.62 2.16 43.08
C THR A 233 -3.97 1.52 43.47
N SER A 234 -4.02 0.56 44.40
CA SER A 234 -5.22 -0.26 44.59
C SER A 234 -6.41 0.42 45.29
N SER A 235 -6.21 1.56 45.98
CA SER A 235 -7.30 2.24 46.69
C SER A 235 -7.91 3.43 45.93
N SER A 236 -7.19 4.05 44.99
CA SER A 236 -7.75 5.10 44.12
C SER A 236 -8.40 4.54 42.85
N GLU A 237 -7.97 3.36 42.38
CA GLU A 237 -8.56 2.70 41.21
C GLU A 237 -10.04 2.33 41.42
N ALA A 238 -10.44 1.88 42.61
CA ALA A 238 -11.82 1.46 42.85
C ALA A 238 -12.83 2.63 42.73
N GLN A 239 -12.46 3.82 43.22
CA GLN A 239 -13.27 5.03 43.08
C GLN A 239 -13.24 5.59 41.64
N LEU A 240 -12.09 5.48 40.96
CA LEU A 240 -11.96 5.85 39.55
C LEU A 240 -12.84 4.95 38.66
N LEU A 241 -12.83 3.64 38.90
CA LEU A 241 -13.61 2.64 38.17
C LEU A 241 -15.12 2.84 38.35
N GLU A 242 -15.59 3.20 39.55
CA GLU A 242 -17.01 3.50 39.79
C GLU A 242 -17.47 4.80 39.09
N SER A 243 -16.59 5.79 38.95
CA SER A 243 -16.87 7.01 38.17
C SER A 243 -16.86 6.78 36.66
N ILE A 244 -16.00 5.88 36.17
CA ILE A 244 -15.92 5.44 34.77
C ILE A 244 -17.14 4.59 34.38
N ASP A 245 -17.63 3.72 35.26
CA ASP A 245 -18.80 2.86 35.02
C ASP A 245 -20.12 3.66 34.95
N LYS A 246 -20.15 4.89 35.47
CA LYS A 246 -21.32 5.80 35.46
C LYS A 246 -21.27 6.88 34.37
N ALA A 247 -20.22 6.93 33.52
CA ALA A 247 -20.03 7.91 32.44
C ALA A 247 -20.16 9.39 32.86
N GLN A 248 -19.86 9.73 34.12
CA GLN A 248 -19.94 11.13 34.62
C GLN A 248 -18.70 11.97 34.31
N ASP A 249 -17.71 11.38 33.63
CA ASP A 249 -16.39 11.93 33.31
C ASP A 249 -16.23 12.31 31.82
N HIS A 250 -17.30 12.16 31.02
CA HIS A 250 -17.33 12.45 29.59
C HIS A 250 -18.34 13.56 29.27
N ILE A 251 -18.09 14.27 28.17
CA ILE A 251 -19.04 15.18 27.53
C ILE A 251 -19.28 14.73 26.10
N GLU A 252 -20.54 14.62 25.72
CA GLU A 252 -20.93 14.26 24.36
C GLU A 252 -20.63 15.40 23.38
N PRO A 253 -20.27 15.10 22.11
CA PRO A 253 -19.92 16.12 21.13
C PRO A 253 -21.00 17.17 20.87
N GLU A 254 -22.27 16.77 20.87
CA GLU A 254 -23.42 17.66 20.66
C GLU A 254 -23.59 18.60 21.86
N GLU A 255 -23.38 18.09 23.07
CA GLU A 255 -23.43 18.89 24.29
C GLU A 255 -22.29 19.91 24.31
N LEU A 256 -21.06 19.49 23.98
CA LEU A 256 -19.91 20.40 23.85
C LEU A 256 -20.19 21.49 22.82
N ALA A 257 -20.68 21.13 21.63
CA ALA A 257 -21.00 22.08 20.56
C ALA A 257 -22.03 23.13 21.02
N GLN A 258 -23.07 22.68 21.72
CA GLN A 258 -24.12 23.56 22.24
C GLN A 258 -23.60 24.50 23.33
N ARG A 259 -22.78 24.01 24.27
CA ARG A 259 -22.21 24.84 25.34
C ARG A 259 -21.25 25.91 24.82
N ILE A 260 -20.45 25.59 23.78
CA ILE A 260 -19.57 26.57 23.11
C ILE A 260 -20.39 27.68 22.46
N ILE A 261 -21.44 27.33 21.71
CA ILE A 261 -22.28 28.32 21.01
C ILE A 261 -23.06 29.20 21.99
N GLN A 262 -23.45 28.65 23.14
CA GLN A 262 -24.12 29.41 24.21
C GLN A 262 -23.14 30.29 25.03
N GLY A 263 -21.83 30.19 24.79
CA GLY A 263 -20.82 30.98 25.49
C GLY A 263 -20.70 30.65 26.99
N GLN A 264 -20.91 29.38 27.37
CA GLN A 264 -20.72 28.93 28.75
C GLN A 264 -19.23 28.98 29.15
N ASP A 265 -18.96 29.18 30.44
CA ASP A 265 -17.59 29.23 30.98
C ASP A 265 -16.96 27.82 31.03
N ILE A 266 -16.41 27.40 29.89
CA ILE A 266 -15.72 26.11 29.71
C ILE A 266 -14.35 26.33 29.05
N ILE A 267 -13.38 25.50 29.43
CA ILE A 267 -12.03 25.51 28.88
C ILE A 267 -11.87 24.25 28.05
N VAL A 268 -11.75 24.42 26.74
CA VAL A 268 -11.54 23.30 25.81
C VAL A 268 -10.05 23.21 25.51
N VAL A 269 -9.45 22.05 25.76
CA VAL A 269 -8.00 21.83 25.62
C VAL A 269 -7.75 20.72 24.61
N ASP A 270 -7.02 21.08 23.57
CA ASP A 270 -6.50 20.15 22.57
C ASP A 270 -5.10 19.70 22.98
N VAL A 271 -4.98 18.42 23.34
CA VAL A 271 -3.70 17.84 23.78
C VAL A 271 -2.84 17.31 22.64
N ARG A 272 -3.26 17.53 21.39
CA ARG A 272 -2.49 17.14 20.20
C ARG A 272 -1.28 18.06 19.99
N PRO A 273 -0.30 17.63 19.19
CA PRO A 273 0.76 18.50 18.71
C PRO A 273 0.23 19.76 18.01
N ALA A 274 0.97 20.87 18.10
CA ALA A 274 0.57 22.17 17.56
C ALA A 274 0.30 22.16 16.05
N ASP A 275 0.98 21.30 15.29
CA ASP A 275 0.74 21.14 13.86
C ASP A 275 -0.61 20.47 13.54
N GLU A 276 -1.11 19.58 14.39
CA GLU A 276 -2.46 19.01 14.26
C GLU A 276 -3.54 20.01 14.68
N TYR A 277 -3.29 20.76 15.75
CA TYR A 277 -4.16 21.87 16.16
C TYR A 277 -4.30 22.92 15.05
N ASN A 278 -3.19 23.30 14.40
CA ASN A 278 -3.18 24.29 13.32
C ASN A 278 -3.89 23.83 12.04
N LYS A 279 -4.04 22.51 11.80
CA LYS A 279 -4.80 21.97 10.66
C LYS A 279 -6.31 22.15 10.86
N PHE A 280 -6.80 21.80 12.04
CA PHE A 280 -8.18 22.01 12.45
C PHE A 280 -8.30 21.72 13.95
N HIS A 281 -8.92 22.63 14.69
CA HIS A 281 -9.23 22.46 16.12
C HIS A 281 -10.65 22.97 16.37
N ILE A 282 -11.27 22.49 17.45
CA ILE A 282 -12.55 23.04 17.91
C ILE A 282 -12.34 24.52 18.24
N ARG A 283 -13.19 25.38 17.69
CA ARG A 283 -13.08 26.85 17.87
C ARG A 283 -12.93 27.22 19.34
N ASN A 284 -12.01 28.14 19.64
CA ASN A 284 -11.63 28.59 20.99
C ASN A 284 -10.93 27.53 21.87
N ALA A 285 -10.54 26.37 21.34
CA ALA A 285 -9.73 25.42 22.09
C ALA A 285 -8.30 25.94 22.29
N MET A 286 -7.69 25.64 23.44
CA MET A 286 -6.28 25.91 23.73
C MET A 286 -5.43 24.72 23.31
N ASN A 287 -4.31 24.93 22.63
CA ASN A 287 -3.37 23.86 22.36
C ASN A 287 -2.37 23.71 23.52
N ILE A 288 -2.45 22.61 24.26
CA ILE A 288 -1.55 22.34 25.39
C ILE A 288 -1.03 20.92 25.25
N PRO A 289 0.23 20.71 24.84
CA PRO A 289 0.83 19.38 24.75
C PRO A 289 0.78 18.66 26.11
N LEU A 290 0.64 17.32 26.07
CA LEU A 290 0.57 16.45 27.26
C LEU A 290 1.66 16.75 28.31
N GLU A 291 2.87 17.10 27.87
CA GLU A 291 4.02 17.37 28.73
C GLU A 291 3.88 18.67 29.55
N ALA A 292 3.15 19.65 29.03
CA ALA A 292 2.95 20.96 29.66
C ALA A 292 1.63 21.06 30.45
N LEU A 293 0.80 20.03 30.37
CA LEU A 293 -0.60 20.06 30.82
C LEU A 293 -0.76 20.40 32.30
N HIS A 294 0.07 19.79 33.18
CA HIS A 294 0.04 20.06 34.62
C HIS A 294 0.43 21.50 34.97
N GLN A 295 1.40 22.07 34.25
CA GLN A 295 1.90 23.42 34.54
C GLN A 295 0.92 24.49 34.05
N GLU A 296 0.37 24.32 32.84
CA GLU A 296 -0.49 25.32 32.22
C GLU A 296 -1.92 25.31 32.77
N LEU A 297 -2.42 24.15 33.25
CA LEU A 297 -3.77 24.04 33.79
C LEU A 297 -3.89 24.32 35.30
N ASP A 298 -2.77 24.45 36.04
CA ASP A 298 -2.79 24.62 37.50
C ASP A 298 -3.60 25.86 37.95
N SER A 299 -3.56 26.93 37.15
CA SER A 299 -4.33 28.16 37.40
C SER A 299 -5.86 27.97 37.30
N PHE A 300 -6.31 26.95 36.57
CA PHE A 300 -7.72 26.60 36.32
C PHE A 300 -8.22 25.42 37.17
N LYS A 301 -7.36 24.87 38.03
CA LYS A 301 -7.67 23.75 38.92
C LYS A 301 -8.90 24.04 39.79
N ASN A 302 -9.94 23.21 39.64
CA ASN A 302 -11.20 23.27 40.38
C ASN A 302 -11.97 24.61 40.28
N LYS A 303 -11.79 25.40 39.21
CA LYS A 303 -12.48 26.68 38.99
C LYS A 303 -13.53 26.63 37.86
N SER A 304 -13.10 26.29 36.64
CA SER A 304 -13.95 26.22 35.44
C SER A 304 -13.91 24.82 34.84
N MET A 305 -14.93 24.38 34.11
CA MET A 305 -14.95 23.02 33.55
C MET A 305 -13.89 22.87 32.46
N ILE A 306 -12.99 21.90 32.58
CA ILE A 306 -11.91 21.62 31.62
C ILE A 306 -12.29 20.41 30.80
N ILE A 307 -12.22 20.52 29.47
CA ILE A 307 -12.60 19.47 28.53
C ILE A 307 -11.38 19.12 27.69
N LEU A 308 -10.83 17.93 27.88
CA LEU A 308 -9.68 17.44 27.15
C LEU A 308 -10.12 16.66 25.92
N TYR A 309 -9.49 16.93 24.79
CA TYR A 309 -9.67 16.13 23.59
C TYR A 309 -8.39 15.98 22.77
N SER A 310 -8.37 14.92 21.98
CA SER A 310 -7.38 14.62 20.95
C SER A 310 -8.14 14.04 19.74
N ASN A 311 -7.48 13.39 18.78
CA ASN A 311 -8.18 12.76 17.66
C ASN A 311 -9.13 11.64 18.13
N GLY A 312 -8.79 10.97 19.24
CA GLY A 312 -9.64 9.99 19.93
C GLY A 312 -9.45 10.07 21.44
N MET A 313 -9.99 9.11 22.19
CA MET A 313 -10.08 9.19 23.66
C MET A 313 -8.84 8.74 24.43
N THR A 314 -7.93 7.97 23.82
CA THR A 314 -6.82 7.30 24.53
C THR A 314 -5.88 8.28 25.24
N HIS A 315 -5.39 9.31 24.54
CA HIS A 315 -4.47 10.29 25.10
C HIS A 315 -5.13 11.23 26.13
N PRO A 316 -6.33 11.79 25.87
CA PRO A 316 -7.09 12.54 26.87
C PRO A 316 -7.41 11.75 28.14
N ALA A 317 -7.77 10.46 28.02
CA ALA A 317 -8.07 9.62 29.18
C ALA A 317 -6.86 9.43 30.10
N GLN A 318 -5.68 9.18 29.52
CA GLN A 318 -4.42 9.09 30.27
C GLN A 318 -4.06 10.44 30.92
N ALA A 319 -4.26 11.54 30.20
CA ALA A 319 -4.02 12.89 30.70
C ALA A 319 -4.90 13.22 31.91
N ARG A 320 -6.20 12.90 31.82
CA ARG A 320 -7.16 13.13 32.90
C ARG A 320 -6.83 12.28 34.13
N ASP A 321 -6.52 11.00 33.98
CA ASP A 321 -6.11 10.16 35.13
C ASP A 321 -4.86 10.77 35.82
N SER A 322 -3.89 11.25 35.03
CA SER A 322 -2.72 11.93 35.58
C SER A 322 -3.05 13.25 36.29
N LEU A 323 -3.98 14.06 35.78
CA LEU A 323 -4.42 15.31 36.41
C LEU A 323 -5.26 15.04 37.68
N TYR A 324 -6.09 14.00 37.67
CA TYR A 324 -6.89 13.58 38.82
C TYR A 324 -5.99 13.18 39.99
N ARG A 325 -4.94 12.40 39.73
CA ARG A 325 -3.91 12.06 40.74
C ARG A 325 -3.18 13.30 41.29
N SER A 326 -3.17 14.39 40.54
CA SER A 326 -2.63 15.70 40.95
C SER A 326 -3.68 16.64 41.58
N GLY A 327 -4.90 16.15 41.83
CA GLY A 327 -5.95 16.84 42.58
C GLY A 327 -6.92 17.68 41.75
N PHE A 328 -6.97 17.50 40.43
CA PHE A 328 -7.99 18.11 39.57
C PHE A 328 -9.28 17.28 39.63
N THR A 329 -10.42 17.92 39.88
CA THR A 329 -11.75 17.27 39.95
C THR A 329 -12.74 17.79 38.91
N ASN A 330 -12.33 18.77 38.10
CA ASN A 330 -13.13 19.49 37.11
C ASN A 330 -12.73 19.18 35.65
N VAL A 331 -12.14 18.00 35.39
CA VAL A 331 -11.60 17.62 34.07
C VAL A 331 -12.44 16.50 33.45
N TYR A 332 -12.97 16.77 32.27
CA TYR A 332 -13.86 15.91 31.49
C TYR A 332 -13.23 15.56 30.14
N LEU A 333 -13.67 14.46 29.53
CA LEU A 333 -13.19 13.99 28.24
C LEU A 333 -14.25 14.20 27.16
N LEU A 334 -13.84 14.61 25.96
CA LEU A 334 -14.73 14.59 24.81
C LEU A 334 -14.93 13.15 24.32
N THR A 335 -16.17 12.64 24.35
CA THR A 335 -16.52 11.31 23.83
C THR A 335 -16.11 11.23 22.35
N ASP A 336 -15.42 10.14 21.99
CA ASP A 336 -14.90 9.86 20.63
C ASP A 336 -13.90 10.90 20.08
N GLY A 337 -13.47 11.87 20.92
CA GLY A 337 -12.51 12.91 20.58
C GLY A 337 -12.95 13.81 19.42
N LEU A 338 -11.97 14.42 18.75
CA LEU A 338 -12.21 15.30 17.60
C LEU A 338 -12.86 14.53 16.44
N ASN A 339 -12.53 13.25 16.26
CA ASN A 339 -13.14 12.43 15.22
C ASN A 339 -14.64 12.26 15.44
N GLY A 340 -15.05 11.99 16.69
CA GLY A 340 -16.46 11.95 17.08
C GLY A 340 -17.16 13.28 16.88
N PHE A 341 -16.51 14.39 17.26
CA PHE A 341 -17.04 15.73 17.04
C PHE A 341 -17.21 16.06 15.56
N ILE A 342 -16.26 15.68 14.71
CA ILE A 342 -16.38 15.86 13.27
C ILE A 342 -17.53 15.01 12.72
N ASP A 343 -17.60 13.73 13.08
CA ASP A 343 -18.64 12.82 12.54
C ASP A 343 -20.05 13.21 13.01
N ARG A 344 -20.20 13.59 14.28
CA ARG A 344 -21.52 13.85 14.90
C ARG A 344 -21.97 15.29 14.78
N CYS A 345 -21.07 16.27 14.83
CA CYS A 345 -21.43 17.69 14.81
C CYS A 345 -21.13 18.38 13.47
N LEU A 346 -20.12 17.91 12.71
CA LEU A 346 -19.64 18.62 11.53
C LEU A 346 -19.85 17.86 10.21
N LYS A 347 -20.21 16.58 10.21
CA LYS A 347 -20.44 15.82 8.98
C LYS A 347 -21.75 16.26 8.32
N PRO A 348 -21.73 16.69 7.05
CA PRO A 348 -22.94 17.12 6.37
C PRO A 348 -23.91 15.95 6.22
N ILE A 349 -25.19 16.28 6.27
CA ILE A 349 -26.28 15.30 6.21
C ILE A 349 -26.18 14.44 4.95
N SER A 350 -25.74 15.02 3.82
CA SER A 350 -25.54 14.32 2.55
C SER A 350 -24.46 13.23 2.56
N LEU A 351 -23.59 13.19 3.58
CA LEU A 351 -22.53 12.19 3.73
C LEU A 351 -22.86 11.16 4.83
N ARG A 352 -24.05 11.21 5.43
CA ARG A 352 -24.49 10.23 6.42
C ARG A 352 -25.27 9.09 5.76
N ASN A 353 -25.03 7.88 6.24
CA ASN A 353 -25.68 6.67 5.73
C ASN A 353 -27.10 6.49 6.32
N GLU A 354 -27.39 7.14 7.44
CA GLU A 354 -28.68 7.10 8.13
C GLU A 354 -29.26 8.51 8.21
N PRO A 355 -30.56 8.68 7.89
CA PRO A 355 -31.23 9.98 7.97
C PRO A 355 -31.40 10.41 9.43
N LEU A 356 -31.10 11.68 9.71
CA LEU A 356 -31.32 12.30 11.03
C LEU A 356 -32.75 12.86 11.13
N SER A 357 -33.17 13.23 12.34
CA SER A 357 -34.42 13.97 12.54
C SER A 357 -34.26 15.43 12.10
N GLU A 358 -35.36 16.05 11.65
CA GLU A 358 -35.35 17.45 11.16
C GLU A 358 -34.78 18.45 12.19
N ASP A 359 -34.98 18.22 13.50
CA ASP A 359 -34.39 19.03 14.57
C ASP A 359 -32.87 18.89 14.67
N MET A 360 -32.34 17.68 14.41
CA MET A 360 -30.90 17.43 14.40
C MET A 360 -30.23 17.94 13.13
N ASP A 361 -30.93 17.94 11.99
CA ASP A 361 -30.44 18.51 10.74
C ASP A 361 -30.14 20.01 10.89
N LEU A 362 -31.10 20.75 11.44
CA LEU A 362 -30.94 22.19 11.71
C LEU A 362 -29.80 22.47 12.69
N LYS A 363 -29.61 21.60 13.69
CA LYS A 363 -28.50 21.71 14.65
C LYS A 363 -27.15 21.50 13.97
N VAL A 364 -27.02 20.45 13.14
CA VAL A 364 -25.78 20.14 12.41
C VAL A 364 -25.41 21.24 11.43
N ASP A 365 -26.37 21.82 10.71
CA ASP A 365 -26.12 22.94 9.80
C ASP A 365 -25.67 24.21 10.53
N ASN A 366 -26.27 24.51 11.69
CA ASN A 366 -25.84 25.60 12.56
C ASN A 366 -24.43 25.36 13.12
N TRP A 367 -24.13 24.15 13.60
CA TRP A 367 -22.80 23.78 14.10
C TRP A 367 -21.75 23.92 12.99
N ARG A 368 -22.02 23.38 11.80
CA ARG A 368 -21.13 23.50 10.64
C ARG A 368 -20.86 24.96 10.30
N SER A 369 -21.90 25.80 10.26
CA SER A 369 -21.74 27.23 9.97
C SER A 369 -20.90 27.94 11.03
N TYR A 370 -21.07 27.60 12.31
CA TYR A 370 -20.34 28.24 13.41
C TYR A 370 -18.87 27.80 13.52
N PHE A 371 -18.60 26.50 13.38
CA PHE A 371 -17.27 25.90 13.56
C PHE A 371 -16.42 25.87 12.30
N LEU A 372 -17.01 25.98 11.10
CA LEU A 372 -16.28 25.98 9.82
C LEU A 372 -16.22 27.36 9.14
N ALA A 373 -16.90 28.38 9.66
CA ALA A 373 -16.75 29.74 9.15
C ALA A 373 -15.34 30.28 9.41
N SER A 374 -14.62 30.61 8.35
CA SER A 374 -13.28 31.20 8.43
C SER A 374 -13.31 32.55 9.12
N GLU A 375 -12.53 32.72 10.19
CA GLU A 375 -12.24 34.05 10.73
C GLU A 375 -11.48 34.86 9.67
N THR A 376 -12.13 35.90 9.16
CA THR A 376 -11.59 36.80 8.16
C THR A 376 -10.53 37.73 8.75
N MET A 377 -9.33 37.71 8.18
CA MET A 377 -8.38 38.85 8.14
C MET A 377 -7.86 39.00 6.69
N PRO A 378 -7.48 40.23 6.26
CA PRO A 378 -7.93 40.79 4.99
C PRO A 378 -7.04 40.57 3.75
N LYS A 379 -7.71 40.67 2.60
CA LYS A 379 -7.28 40.75 1.19
C LYS A 379 -5.91 41.39 0.91
N SER A 380 -5.19 40.81 -0.05
CA SER A 380 -4.59 41.55 -1.16
C SER A 380 -4.51 40.72 -2.45
N ALA A 381 -4.75 41.43 -3.55
CA ALA A 381 -4.65 41.07 -4.98
C ALA A 381 -5.76 40.23 -5.63
N THR A 382 -6.60 40.97 -6.37
CA THR A 382 -7.60 40.59 -7.37
C THR A 382 -6.98 39.86 -8.57
N PRO A 383 -7.74 39.05 -9.34
CA PRO A 383 -7.22 38.00 -10.20
C PRO A 383 -6.95 38.44 -11.65
N GLN A 384 -6.00 37.78 -12.31
CA GLN A 384 -5.95 37.66 -13.77
C GLN A 384 -5.80 36.19 -14.13
N ALA A 385 -6.84 35.63 -14.76
CA ALA A 385 -6.81 34.29 -15.33
C ALA A 385 -6.11 34.34 -16.69
N SER A 386 -4.93 33.74 -16.78
CA SER A 386 -4.39 33.19 -18.03
C SER A 386 -4.62 31.67 -17.99
N THR A 387 -5.19 31.14 -19.06
CA THR A 387 -5.80 29.80 -19.14
C THR A 387 -4.80 28.72 -19.57
N SER A 388 -3.68 28.56 -18.87
CA SER A 388 -2.85 27.36 -18.98
C SER A 388 -2.36 26.95 -17.60
N GLN A 389 -2.75 25.77 -17.16
CA GLN A 389 -2.28 25.21 -15.91
C GLN A 389 -0.76 25.06 -15.92
N GLU A 390 -0.10 25.44 -14.82
CA GLU A 390 1.34 25.27 -14.67
C GLU A 390 1.73 23.79 -14.84
N PRO A 391 2.81 23.46 -15.58
CA PRO A 391 3.18 22.07 -15.85
C PRO A 391 3.51 21.23 -14.61
N LEU A 392 3.86 21.89 -13.51
CA LEU A 392 4.10 21.29 -12.20
C LEU A 392 3.11 21.90 -11.21
N VAL A 393 2.46 21.06 -10.41
CA VAL A 393 1.60 21.49 -9.31
C VAL A 393 2.18 21.01 -7.99
N ASP A 394 1.89 21.74 -6.91
CA ASP A 394 2.24 21.33 -5.55
C ASP A 394 1.07 20.58 -4.87
N ALA A 395 1.36 19.96 -3.72
CA ALA A 395 0.38 19.16 -2.98
C ALA A 395 -0.78 20.00 -2.43
N ASN A 396 -0.55 21.27 -2.06
CA ASN A 396 -1.61 22.15 -1.57
C ASN A 396 -2.53 22.61 -2.70
N TRP A 397 -1.98 22.86 -3.88
CA TRP A 397 -2.76 23.13 -5.07
C TRP A 397 -3.67 21.94 -5.37
N LEU A 398 -3.13 20.71 -5.40
CA LEU A 398 -3.92 19.52 -5.70
C LEU A 398 -5.01 19.28 -4.65
N GLU A 399 -4.71 19.45 -3.37
CA GLU A 399 -5.69 19.33 -2.28
C GLU A 399 -6.88 20.28 -2.43
N LYS A 400 -6.62 21.56 -2.72
CA LYS A 400 -7.66 22.59 -2.95
C LYS A 400 -8.52 22.31 -4.20
N ASN A 401 -8.07 21.41 -5.06
CA ASN A 401 -8.69 21.10 -6.34
C ASN A 401 -9.28 19.68 -6.38
N LEU A 402 -9.23 18.92 -5.29
CA LEU A 402 -9.85 17.60 -5.20
C LEU A 402 -11.36 17.67 -5.46
N GLY A 403 -11.89 16.64 -6.11
CA GLY A 403 -13.31 16.48 -6.38
C GLY A 403 -13.90 17.36 -7.48
N LYS A 404 -13.10 18.28 -8.07
CA LYS A 404 -13.56 19.07 -9.22
C LYS A 404 -13.74 18.17 -10.45
N PRO A 405 -14.93 18.13 -11.07
CA PRO A 405 -15.20 17.19 -12.17
C PRO A 405 -14.27 17.32 -13.38
N SER A 406 -13.78 18.54 -13.64
CA SER A 406 -12.88 18.89 -14.74
C SER A 406 -11.40 18.56 -14.47
N ILE A 407 -11.07 17.98 -13.32
CA ILE A 407 -9.71 17.59 -12.95
C ILE A 407 -9.67 16.08 -12.74
N LYS A 408 -8.84 15.40 -13.53
CA LYS A 408 -8.62 13.96 -13.46
C LYS A 408 -7.26 13.68 -12.86
N ILE A 409 -7.21 12.88 -11.80
CA ILE A 409 -5.96 12.57 -11.10
C ILE A 409 -5.59 11.13 -11.47
N ILE A 410 -4.41 10.93 -12.05
CA ILE A 410 -3.95 9.62 -12.50
C ILE A 410 -2.71 9.22 -11.70
N ASP A 411 -2.83 8.15 -10.93
CA ASP A 411 -1.76 7.58 -10.12
C ASP A 411 -1.05 6.47 -10.89
N LEU A 412 0.25 6.66 -11.11
CA LEU A 412 1.11 5.80 -11.94
C LEU A 412 1.96 4.84 -11.11
N ARG A 413 1.75 4.81 -9.79
CA ARG A 413 2.38 3.82 -8.91
C ARG A 413 1.90 2.41 -9.26
N SER A 414 2.62 1.41 -8.75
CA SER A 414 2.19 0.04 -8.91
C SER A 414 0.81 -0.18 -8.26
N GLN A 415 0.00 -1.08 -8.83
CA GLN A 415 -1.33 -1.38 -8.30
C GLN A 415 -1.31 -1.73 -6.79
N PRO A 416 -0.33 -2.50 -6.26
CA PRO A 416 -0.24 -2.74 -4.83
C PRO A 416 -0.05 -1.46 -4.00
N GLU A 417 0.86 -0.56 -4.41
CA GLU A 417 1.10 0.71 -3.70
C GLU A 417 -0.13 1.61 -3.71
N TYR A 418 -0.82 1.69 -4.85
CA TYR A 418 -2.09 2.42 -4.97
C TYR A 418 -3.16 1.84 -4.02
N ASN A 419 -3.29 0.51 -3.96
CA ASN A 419 -4.27 -0.17 -3.11
C ASN A 419 -4.02 0.00 -1.61
N THR A 420 -2.77 0.25 -1.18
CA THR A 420 -2.46 0.53 0.23
C THR A 420 -2.86 1.92 0.69
N GLY A 421 -3.16 2.82 -0.25
CA GLY A 421 -3.54 4.19 0.01
C GLY A 421 -3.18 5.09 -1.17
N HIS A 422 -4.14 5.88 -1.64
CA HIS A 422 -3.98 6.77 -2.78
C HIS A 422 -4.70 8.11 -2.55
N ILE A 423 -4.43 9.06 -3.44
CA ILE A 423 -5.04 10.39 -3.40
C ILE A 423 -6.55 10.25 -3.70
N PRO A 424 -7.46 10.81 -2.90
CA PRO A 424 -8.90 10.70 -3.14
C PRO A 424 -9.30 11.10 -4.57
N GLY A 425 -10.09 10.24 -5.22
CA GLY A 425 -10.55 10.44 -6.59
C GLY A 425 -9.50 10.16 -7.68
N SER A 426 -8.30 9.70 -7.33
CA SER A 426 -7.29 9.30 -8.31
C SER A 426 -7.57 7.93 -8.92
N LEU A 427 -7.20 7.73 -10.18
CA LEU A 427 -7.30 6.47 -10.92
C LEU A 427 -5.93 5.86 -11.12
N ALA A 428 -5.81 4.56 -10.86
CA ALA A 428 -4.58 3.82 -11.13
C ALA A 428 -4.39 3.59 -12.64
N LEU A 429 -3.16 3.81 -13.12
CA LEU A 429 -2.75 3.51 -14.48
C LEU A 429 -1.31 2.97 -14.50
N SER A 430 -1.11 1.76 -15.02
CA SER A 430 0.25 1.32 -15.34
C SER A 430 0.75 2.06 -16.58
N VAL A 431 1.94 2.67 -16.49
CA VAL A 431 2.56 3.36 -17.64
C VAL A 431 2.78 2.41 -18.84
N GLU A 432 2.96 1.11 -18.59
CA GLU A 432 3.12 0.12 -19.66
C GLU A 432 1.84 -0.09 -20.48
N ASN A 433 0.65 0.25 -19.94
CA ASN A 433 -0.60 0.23 -20.70
C ASN A 433 -0.64 1.29 -21.81
N LEU A 434 0.25 2.28 -21.77
CA LEU A 434 0.39 3.30 -22.81
C LEU A 434 1.39 2.90 -23.89
N ARG A 435 2.05 1.75 -23.74
CA ARG A 435 3.12 1.28 -24.61
C ARG A 435 2.73 -0.03 -25.28
N THR A 436 3.37 -0.36 -26.40
CA THR A 436 3.12 -1.58 -27.15
C THR A 436 4.29 -1.90 -28.08
N ASP A 437 4.23 -3.06 -28.73
CA ASP A 437 5.12 -3.43 -29.82
C ASP A 437 4.60 -2.85 -31.13
N ILE A 438 5.41 -2.01 -31.80
CA ILE A 438 5.08 -1.44 -33.11
C ILE A 438 6.14 -1.91 -34.10
N ASN A 439 5.72 -2.67 -35.11
CA ASN A 439 6.61 -3.20 -36.16
C ASN A 439 7.82 -4.00 -35.61
N GLY A 440 7.62 -4.74 -34.52
CA GLY A 440 8.67 -5.53 -33.87
C GLY A 440 9.62 -4.73 -32.98
N ILE A 441 9.34 -3.45 -32.77
CA ILE A 441 10.04 -2.60 -31.81
C ILE A 441 9.16 -2.50 -30.55
N GLY A 442 9.67 -3.05 -29.45
CA GLY A 442 8.96 -3.08 -28.19
C GLY A 442 8.96 -1.76 -27.44
N SER A 443 8.00 -1.62 -26.55
CA SER A 443 7.91 -0.52 -25.59
C SER A 443 7.77 0.87 -26.25
N MET A 444 7.21 0.92 -27.45
CA MET A 444 6.86 2.14 -28.17
C MET A 444 5.56 2.72 -27.60
N LEU A 445 5.40 4.04 -27.60
CA LEU A 445 4.13 4.67 -27.21
C LEU A 445 3.03 4.29 -28.21
N GLN A 446 1.83 3.98 -27.70
CA GLN A 446 0.72 3.52 -28.53
C GLN A 446 0.26 4.55 -29.58
N PRO A 447 -0.36 4.09 -30.68
CA PRO A 447 -1.03 4.95 -31.64
C PRO A 447 -2.12 5.83 -31.01
N ALA A 448 -2.37 7.01 -31.58
CA ALA A 448 -3.28 8.01 -31.03
C ALA A 448 -4.72 7.50 -30.84
N ASP A 449 -5.22 6.64 -31.72
CA ASP A 449 -6.57 6.08 -31.63
C ASP A 449 -6.72 5.10 -30.46
N MET A 450 -5.65 4.36 -30.12
CA MET A 450 -5.61 3.47 -28.96
C MET A 450 -5.50 4.27 -27.66
N LEU A 451 -4.66 5.30 -27.64
CA LEU A 451 -4.53 6.21 -26.50
C LEU A 451 -5.84 6.94 -26.21
N ALA A 452 -6.53 7.46 -27.23
CA ALA A 452 -7.83 8.12 -27.06
C ALA A 452 -8.90 7.18 -26.48
N ARG A 453 -8.91 5.91 -26.91
CA ARG A 453 -9.79 4.89 -26.33
C ARG A 453 -9.45 4.63 -24.86
N HIS A 454 -8.17 4.59 -24.52
CA HIS A 454 -7.72 4.43 -23.14
C HIS A 454 -8.20 5.58 -22.26
N MET A 455 -8.00 6.84 -22.70
CA MET A 455 -8.50 8.02 -22.00
C MET A 455 -10.03 8.00 -21.82
N SER A 456 -10.76 7.57 -22.86
CA SER A 456 -12.22 7.42 -22.80
C SER A 456 -12.66 6.43 -21.72
N LEU A 457 -12.03 5.25 -21.65
CA LEU A 457 -12.33 4.23 -20.65
C LEU A 457 -12.03 4.68 -19.22
N MET A 458 -11.06 5.58 -19.05
CA MET A 458 -10.73 6.20 -17.77
C MET A 458 -11.63 7.39 -17.42
N GLY A 459 -12.61 7.72 -18.28
CA GLY A 459 -13.53 8.84 -18.04
C GLY A 459 -12.88 10.22 -18.19
N ILE A 460 -11.73 10.31 -18.86
CA ILE A 460 -11.03 11.55 -19.18
C ILE A 460 -11.61 12.11 -20.47
N ALA A 461 -12.01 13.37 -20.52
CA ALA A 461 -12.40 14.11 -21.72
C ALA A 461 -11.23 14.96 -22.26
N SER A 462 -11.33 15.42 -23.51
CA SER A 462 -10.26 16.15 -24.20
C SER A 462 -9.96 17.55 -23.62
N ASP A 463 -10.87 18.11 -22.83
CA ASP A 463 -10.78 19.42 -22.18
C ASP A 463 -10.44 19.34 -20.69
N ASP A 464 -10.48 18.14 -20.09
CA ASP A 464 -10.14 17.93 -18.68
C ASP A 464 -8.70 18.36 -18.39
N ALA A 465 -8.44 18.83 -17.17
CA ALA A 465 -7.09 18.94 -16.65
C ALA A 465 -6.65 17.59 -16.08
N VAL A 466 -5.52 17.04 -16.55
CA VAL A 466 -5.01 15.74 -16.07
C VAL A 466 -3.79 15.95 -15.16
N ILE A 467 -3.83 15.41 -13.95
CA ILE A 467 -2.73 15.50 -12.98
C ILE A 467 -2.10 14.12 -12.80
N PHE A 468 -0.84 13.96 -13.19
CA PHE A 468 -0.11 12.72 -12.99
C PHE A 468 0.62 12.68 -11.65
N ILE A 469 0.48 11.55 -10.96
CA ILE A 469 1.14 11.23 -9.70
C ILE A 469 2.09 10.06 -9.96
N TYR A 470 3.39 10.27 -9.79
CA TYR A 470 4.38 9.19 -9.87
C TYR A 470 4.77 8.69 -8.47
N GLY A 471 5.33 7.48 -8.40
CA GLY A 471 5.97 6.94 -7.20
C GLY A 471 7.38 7.50 -7.03
N ASP A 472 8.37 6.67 -7.36
CA ASP A 472 9.80 6.97 -7.26
C ASP A 472 10.44 7.33 -8.62
N ARG A 473 9.70 7.21 -9.73
CA ARG A 473 10.17 7.48 -11.09
C ARG A 473 9.40 8.62 -11.74
N VAL A 474 10.01 9.80 -11.76
CA VAL A 474 9.45 11.00 -12.43
C VAL A 474 9.14 10.74 -13.91
N HIS A 475 9.96 9.92 -14.57
CA HIS A 475 9.80 9.62 -15.98
C HIS A 475 8.50 8.88 -16.31
N ASP A 476 7.92 8.10 -15.37
CA ASP A 476 6.61 7.45 -15.55
C ASP A 476 5.51 8.50 -15.82
N ALA A 477 5.50 9.60 -15.05
CA ALA A 477 4.56 10.70 -15.25
C ALA A 477 4.81 11.47 -16.54
N THR A 478 6.07 11.67 -16.92
CA THR A 478 6.37 12.36 -18.19
C THR A 478 6.04 11.52 -19.41
N LEU A 479 6.17 10.19 -19.35
CA LEU A 479 5.79 9.29 -20.44
C LEU A 479 4.27 9.23 -20.59
N ALA A 480 3.53 9.23 -19.47
CA ALA A 480 2.08 9.42 -19.50
C ALA A 480 1.70 10.79 -20.10
N GLY A 481 2.49 11.83 -19.81
CA GLY A 481 2.40 13.13 -20.48
C GLY A 481 2.60 13.04 -22.00
N MET A 482 3.55 12.23 -22.50
CA MET A 482 3.75 12.03 -23.94
C MET A 482 2.52 11.46 -24.64
N ALA A 483 1.74 10.60 -23.96
CA ALA A 483 0.47 10.11 -24.47
C ALA A 483 -0.53 11.26 -24.70
N LEU A 484 -0.62 12.21 -23.76
CA LEU A 484 -1.48 13.38 -23.89
C LEU A 484 -0.94 14.36 -24.96
N GLU A 485 0.36 14.58 -25.04
CA GLU A 485 0.97 15.39 -26.10
C GLU A 485 0.67 14.83 -27.50
N ARG A 486 0.77 13.50 -27.68
CA ARG A 486 0.40 12.82 -28.94
C ARG A 486 -1.07 13.02 -29.31
N LEU A 487 -1.94 13.12 -28.31
CA LEU A 487 -3.37 13.40 -28.49
C LEU A 487 -3.68 14.90 -28.69
N GLY A 488 -2.68 15.79 -28.55
CA GLY A 488 -2.86 17.24 -28.59
C GLY A 488 -3.45 17.83 -27.29
N HIS A 489 -3.53 17.03 -26.23
CA HIS A 489 -4.08 17.40 -24.92
C HIS A 489 -3.03 18.08 -24.05
N LYS A 490 -2.95 19.40 -24.14
CA LYS A 490 -1.92 20.18 -23.44
C LYS A 490 -2.25 20.48 -21.97
N ASN A 491 -3.52 20.38 -21.59
CA ASN A 491 -4.00 20.63 -20.23
C ASN A 491 -3.67 19.47 -19.26
N TYR A 492 -2.39 19.31 -18.94
CA TYR A 492 -1.94 18.37 -17.93
C TYR A 492 -0.78 18.94 -17.11
N ALA A 493 -0.63 18.40 -15.90
CA ALA A 493 0.45 18.74 -14.99
C ALA A 493 0.94 17.51 -14.21
N ILE A 494 2.09 17.63 -13.57
CA ILE A 494 2.66 16.59 -12.71
C ILE A 494 2.71 17.12 -11.27
N LEU A 495 2.30 16.31 -10.29
CA LEU A 495 2.53 16.63 -8.88
C LEU A 495 4.03 16.56 -8.59
N ASN A 496 4.68 17.71 -8.39
CA ASN A 496 6.13 17.79 -8.20
C ASN A 496 6.54 17.24 -6.84
N GLY A 497 7.12 16.04 -6.82
CA GLY A 497 7.37 15.24 -5.62
C GLY A 497 6.53 13.96 -5.55
N GLY A 498 5.62 13.77 -6.52
CA GLY A 498 4.82 12.56 -6.68
C GLY A 498 3.97 12.23 -5.45
N PHE A 499 3.70 10.94 -5.26
CA PHE A 499 2.97 10.49 -4.07
C PHE A 499 3.75 10.72 -2.77
N ALA A 500 5.09 10.73 -2.85
CA ALA A 500 5.95 10.91 -1.67
C ALA A 500 5.74 12.28 -1.01
N ILE A 501 5.65 13.38 -1.79
CA ILE A 501 5.35 14.71 -1.22
C ILE A 501 3.93 14.80 -0.66
N TRP A 502 2.96 14.12 -1.29
CA TRP A 502 1.58 14.06 -0.78
C TRP A 502 1.52 13.40 0.60
N LYS A 503 2.18 12.24 0.73
CA LYS A 503 2.28 11.49 1.99
C LYS A 503 3.07 12.26 3.05
N ALA A 504 4.22 12.84 2.68
CA ALA A 504 5.04 13.64 3.60
C ALA A 504 4.31 14.90 4.09
N SER A 505 3.39 15.43 3.28
CA SER A 505 2.53 16.56 3.65
C SER A 505 1.32 16.15 4.50
N ASN A 506 1.23 14.88 4.94
CA ASN A 506 0.13 14.32 5.73
C ASN A 506 -1.26 14.62 5.14
N LYS A 507 -1.36 14.61 3.81
CA LYS A 507 -2.60 14.85 3.08
C LYS A 507 -3.48 13.61 3.11
N LEU A 508 -4.79 13.80 2.91
CA LEU A 508 -5.77 12.72 2.96
C LEU A 508 -5.41 11.59 1.98
N LEU A 509 -5.51 10.36 2.46
CA LEU A 509 -5.41 9.14 1.68
C LEU A 509 -6.71 8.37 1.79
N THR A 510 -7.09 7.67 0.73
CA THR A 510 -8.20 6.72 0.74
C THR A 510 -7.78 5.38 0.13
N THR A 511 -8.59 4.37 0.35
CA THR A 511 -8.54 3.08 -0.36
C THR A 511 -9.78 2.85 -1.22
N ASP A 512 -10.71 3.83 -1.24
CA ASP A 512 -11.95 3.78 -2.00
C ASP A 512 -11.67 3.92 -3.49
N LEU A 513 -12.08 2.95 -4.28
CA LEU A 513 -11.95 3.00 -5.73
C LEU A 513 -12.99 3.96 -6.32
N PRO A 514 -12.58 4.98 -7.11
CA PRO A 514 -13.54 5.87 -7.74
C PRO A 514 -14.38 5.13 -8.79
N THR A 515 -15.64 5.51 -8.92
CA THR A 515 -16.50 5.02 -10.01
C THR A 515 -16.16 5.78 -11.29
N VAL A 516 -15.87 5.06 -12.37
CA VAL A 516 -15.53 5.65 -13.67
C VAL A 516 -16.72 5.52 -14.62
N ILE A 517 -17.12 6.64 -15.22
CA ILE A 517 -18.04 6.68 -16.35
C ILE A 517 -17.21 7.01 -17.58
N ALA A 518 -17.24 6.13 -18.58
CA ALA A 518 -16.50 6.35 -19.80
C ALA A 518 -16.92 7.66 -20.49
N SER A 519 -15.95 8.42 -20.95
CA SER A 519 -16.16 9.68 -21.68
C SER A 519 -16.19 9.42 -23.19
N LYS A 520 -16.32 10.50 -23.98
CA LYS A 520 -16.04 10.50 -25.41
C LYS A 520 -14.77 11.30 -25.69
N TYR A 521 -13.62 10.64 -25.61
CA TYR A 521 -12.36 11.26 -26.00
C TYR A 521 -12.17 11.11 -27.51
N GLN A 522 -12.27 12.23 -28.23
CA GLN A 522 -11.99 12.22 -29.67
C GLN A 522 -10.49 12.29 -29.87
N ALA A 523 -9.91 11.27 -30.51
CA ALA A 523 -8.57 11.40 -31.05
C ALA A 523 -8.57 12.59 -32.01
N ALA A 524 -7.72 13.58 -31.77
CA ALA A 524 -7.48 14.59 -32.78
C ALA A 524 -6.98 13.89 -34.06
N ASN A 525 -7.47 14.31 -35.24
CA ASN A 525 -6.85 13.94 -36.52
C ASN A 525 -5.51 14.69 -36.66
N TYR A 526 -4.58 14.37 -35.77
CA TYR A 526 -3.30 15.01 -35.60
C TYR A 526 -2.24 13.91 -35.59
N THR A 527 -1.28 14.03 -36.49
CA THR A 527 -0.04 13.26 -36.40
C THR A 527 0.93 14.08 -35.57
N ASP A 528 1.49 13.49 -34.52
CA ASP A 528 2.45 14.24 -33.73
C ASP A 528 3.71 14.56 -34.54
N GLU A 529 4.17 15.81 -34.42
CA GLU A 529 5.37 16.30 -35.14
C GLU A 529 6.65 16.15 -34.29
N PHE A 530 6.53 15.61 -33.08
CA PHE A 530 7.65 15.49 -32.14
C PHE A 530 8.29 14.10 -32.14
N THR A 531 7.58 13.02 -32.54
CA THR A 531 8.17 11.67 -32.54
C THR A 531 9.11 11.51 -33.74
N ALA A 532 10.37 11.17 -33.47
CA ALA A 532 11.35 10.82 -34.49
C ALA A 532 11.50 9.31 -34.62
N ASP A 533 11.73 8.83 -35.85
CA ASP A 533 12.17 7.47 -36.12
C ASP A 533 13.69 7.39 -36.35
N SER A 534 14.24 6.18 -36.39
CA SER A 534 15.68 5.95 -36.64
C SER A 534 16.20 6.62 -37.92
N GLN A 535 15.39 6.68 -38.98
CA GLN A 535 15.78 7.31 -40.25
C GLN A 535 15.86 8.84 -40.14
N THR A 536 14.94 9.45 -39.40
CA THR A 536 14.97 10.87 -39.07
C THR A 536 16.22 11.19 -38.26
N VAL A 537 16.51 10.40 -37.23
CA VAL A 537 17.73 10.57 -36.42
C VAL A 537 18.99 10.42 -37.28
N LEU A 538 19.05 9.41 -38.16
CA LEU A 538 20.19 9.20 -39.07
C LEU A 538 20.45 10.41 -39.97
N LYS A 539 19.40 11.04 -40.53
CA LYS A 539 19.54 12.26 -41.33
C LYS A 539 20.22 13.37 -40.53
N TYR A 540 19.87 13.54 -39.26
CA TYR A 540 20.47 14.55 -38.39
C TYR A 540 21.90 14.21 -37.95
N VAL A 541 22.22 12.93 -37.76
CA VAL A 541 23.60 12.47 -37.57
C VAL A 541 24.47 12.82 -38.78
N GLN A 542 23.96 12.60 -39.99
CA GLN A 542 24.70 12.87 -41.23
C GLN A 542 24.89 14.37 -41.51
N ASN A 543 23.84 15.18 -41.30
CA ASN A 543 23.87 16.61 -41.65
C ASN A 543 24.33 17.52 -40.49
N LYS A 544 24.42 16.99 -39.26
CA LYS A 544 24.83 17.71 -38.04
C LYS A 544 24.00 18.98 -37.75
N LYS A 545 22.72 18.98 -38.13
CA LYS A 545 21.80 20.13 -37.95
C LYS A 545 20.92 20.04 -36.70
N ALA A 546 21.20 19.11 -35.80
CA ALA A 546 20.49 18.99 -34.52
C ALA A 546 21.48 18.69 -33.38
N VAL A 547 21.12 19.14 -32.19
CA VAL A 547 21.74 18.69 -30.95
C VAL A 547 21.07 17.39 -30.54
N ILE A 548 21.80 16.28 -30.53
CA ILE A 548 21.30 14.97 -30.11
C ILE A 548 21.72 14.77 -28.66
N ILE A 549 20.78 14.48 -27.76
CA ILE A 549 21.01 14.29 -26.33
C ILE A 549 20.70 12.84 -25.96
N ASP A 550 21.72 12.12 -25.51
CA ASP A 550 21.59 10.78 -24.94
C ASP A 550 21.47 10.90 -23.42
N VAL A 551 20.28 10.61 -22.89
CA VAL A 551 19.97 10.78 -21.47
C VAL A 551 20.24 9.53 -20.64
N ARG A 552 20.88 8.50 -21.21
CA ARG A 552 21.30 7.31 -20.45
C ARG A 552 22.45 7.63 -19.49
N PRO A 553 22.68 6.81 -18.46
CA PRO A 553 23.89 6.90 -17.65
C PRO A 553 25.17 6.78 -18.50
N ALA A 554 26.24 7.44 -18.07
CA ALA A 554 27.48 7.61 -18.85
C ALA A 554 28.16 6.28 -19.23
N ASP A 555 28.03 5.25 -18.41
CA ASP A 555 28.57 3.90 -18.65
C ASP A 555 27.86 3.16 -19.79
N TYR A 556 26.59 3.45 -20.07
CA TYR A 556 25.91 2.95 -21.27
C TYR A 556 26.28 3.75 -22.51
N TYR A 557 26.42 5.08 -22.37
CA TYR A 557 26.80 5.96 -23.47
C TYR A 557 28.20 5.62 -24.01
N ASN A 558 29.21 5.48 -23.14
CA ASN A 558 30.57 5.14 -23.54
C ASN A 558 30.76 3.64 -23.92
N GLY A 559 29.70 2.84 -23.81
CA GLY A 559 29.69 1.42 -24.16
C GLY A 559 30.43 0.51 -23.17
N THR A 560 30.71 0.96 -21.95
CA THR A 560 31.25 0.11 -20.86
C THR A 560 30.20 -0.89 -20.38
N LYS A 561 28.93 -0.49 -20.38
CA LYS A 561 27.77 -1.36 -20.18
C LYS A 561 26.88 -1.36 -21.42
N SER A 562 26.17 -2.47 -21.65
CA SER A 562 25.18 -2.58 -22.71
C SER A 562 24.16 -3.65 -22.34
N ASP A 563 22.89 -3.29 -22.43
CA ASP A 563 21.77 -4.24 -22.40
C ASP A 563 21.34 -4.65 -23.82
N GLU A 564 21.93 -4.03 -24.85
CA GLU A 564 21.58 -4.22 -26.26
C GLU A 564 22.69 -4.93 -27.03
N ALA A 565 22.35 -5.47 -28.21
CA ALA A 565 23.26 -6.22 -29.09
C ALA A 565 24.53 -5.44 -29.48
N ARG A 566 24.47 -4.11 -29.50
CA ARG A 566 25.62 -3.23 -29.76
C ARG A 566 25.76 -2.20 -28.65
N ALA A 567 26.93 -2.19 -28.03
CA ALA A 567 27.33 -1.19 -27.02
C ALA A 567 27.75 0.13 -27.67
N GLY A 568 27.48 1.26 -27.01
CA GLY A 568 27.85 2.60 -27.45
C GLY A 568 26.66 3.56 -27.50
N HIS A 569 26.78 4.59 -28.34
CA HIS A 569 25.77 5.65 -28.52
C HIS A 569 25.63 6.08 -29.98
N VAL A 570 24.59 6.88 -30.24
CA VAL A 570 24.31 7.51 -31.54
C VAL A 570 25.43 8.52 -31.84
N PRO A 571 26.12 8.44 -32.99
CA PRO A 571 27.25 9.32 -33.27
C PRO A 571 26.89 10.82 -33.21
N GLY A 572 27.69 11.59 -32.48
CA GLY A 572 27.48 13.02 -32.30
C GLY A 572 26.48 13.39 -31.19
N ALA A 573 25.90 12.40 -30.51
CA ALA A 573 25.10 12.66 -29.31
C ALA A 573 25.97 13.20 -28.16
N ILE A 574 25.38 14.07 -27.35
CA ILE A 574 25.93 14.58 -26.11
C ILE A 574 25.30 13.80 -24.96
N ASN A 575 26.11 13.23 -24.07
CA ASN A 575 25.57 12.55 -22.90
C ASN A 575 25.17 13.55 -21.82
N ARG A 576 23.91 13.46 -21.38
CA ARG A 576 23.42 14.20 -20.22
C ARG A 576 22.36 13.36 -19.50
N PRO A 577 22.76 12.49 -18.56
CA PRO A 577 21.87 11.60 -17.84
C PRO A 577 20.59 12.28 -17.32
N PHE A 578 19.42 11.64 -17.50
CA PHE A 578 18.13 12.17 -17.05
C PHE A 578 18.09 12.45 -15.53
N SER A 579 18.89 11.71 -14.75
CA SER A 579 19.03 11.91 -13.31
C SER A 579 19.56 13.30 -12.93
N GLU A 580 20.19 14.01 -13.87
CA GLU A 580 20.66 15.38 -13.64
C GLU A 580 19.54 16.43 -13.71
N ASP A 581 18.33 16.08 -14.16
CA ASP A 581 17.16 16.99 -14.16
C ASP A 581 16.45 17.07 -12.80
N ILE A 582 16.77 16.16 -11.88
CA ILE A 582 16.06 16.01 -10.61
C ILE A 582 16.97 16.29 -9.42
N VAL A 583 16.35 16.61 -8.29
CA VAL A 583 16.97 16.71 -6.98
C VAL A 583 16.19 15.82 -6.02
N LYS A 584 16.89 15.22 -5.05
CA LYS A 584 16.28 14.38 -4.02
C LYS A 584 16.47 15.07 -2.67
N THR A 585 15.37 15.49 -2.05
CA THR A 585 15.36 16.18 -0.74
C THR A 585 14.44 15.42 0.20
N ASN A 586 14.95 15.03 1.39
CA ASN A 586 14.19 14.22 2.37
C ASN A 586 13.56 12.96 1.75
N ASP A 587 14.34 12.27 0.91
CA ASP A 587 13.92 11.11 0.13
C ASP A 587 12.85 11.34 -0.97
N ILE A 588 12.44 12.58 -1.22
CA ILE A 588 11.47 12.94 -2.25
C ILE A 588 12.22 13.44 -3.50
N GLN A 589 11.95 12.81 -4.64
CA GLN A 589 12.48 13.26 -5.94
C GLN A 589 11.59 14.34 -6.54
N GLN A 590 12.19 15.47 -6.90
CA GLN A 590 11.53 16.60 -7.55
C GLN A 590 12.37 17.06 -8.74
N PHE A 591 11.76 17.76 -9.69
CA PHE A 591 12.54 18.48 -10.70
C PHE A 591 13.39 19.56 -10.03
N LYS A 592 14.60 19.79 -10.55
CA LYS A 592 15.37 20.99 -10.23
C LYS A 592 14.59 22.24 -10.59
N SER A 593 14.96 23.38 -10.01
CA SER A 593 14.28 24.64 -10.33
C SER A 593 14.44 25.00 -11.81
N VAL A 594 13.51 25.78 -12.35
CA VAL A 594 13.53 26.21 -13.75
C VAL A 594 14.84 26.93 -14.08
N GLU A 595 15.36 27.75 -13.16
CA GLU A 595 16.61 28.49 -13.32
C GLU A 595 17.82 27.55 -13.40
N GLN A 596 17.87 26.52 -12.54
CA GLN A 596 18.93 25.52 -12.55
C GLN A 596 18.92 24.71 -13.85
N LEU A 597 17.74 24.29 -14.29
CA LEU A 597 17.56 23.56 -15.54
C LEU A 597 17.91 24.43 -16.75
N GLN A 598 17.45 25.68 -16.79
CA GLN A 598 17.76 26.64 -17.84
C GLN A 598 19.26 26.88 -17.96
N THR A 599 19.95 27.06 -16.84
CA THR A 599 21.41 27.24 -16.80
C THR A 599 22.14 26.02 -17.35
N ALA A 600 21.70 24.80 -16.96
CA ALA A 600 22.31 23.56 -17.41
C ALA A 600 22.12 23.33 -18.92
N TYR A 601 20.91 23.53 -19.45
CA TYR A 601 20.61 23.29 -20.85
C TYR A 601 21.16 24.37 -21.79
N ALA A 602 21.35 25.60 -21.33
CA ALA A 602 21.99 26.67 -22.11
C ALA A 602 23.46 26.37 -22.47
N GLN A 603 24.14 25.48 -21.73
CA GLN A 603 25.50 25.03 -22.05
C GLN A 603 25.55 24.04 -23.22
N ILE A 604 24.42 23.41 -23.53
CA ILE A 604 24.33 22.28 -24.48
C ILE A 604 23.54 22.70 -25.73
N ILE A 605 22.49 23.51 -25.54
CA ILE A 605 21.56 23.91 -26.60
C ILE A 605 21.67 25.43 -26.79
N PRO A 606 22.17 25.92 -27.94
CA PRO A 606 22.42 27.34 -28.18
C PRO A 606 21.20 28.27 -28.02
N THR A 607 20.04 27.85 -28.53
CA THR A 607 18.80 28.64 -28.51
C THR A 607 17.56 27.75 -28.31
N LYS A 608 16.42 28.33 -27.95
CA LYS A 608 15.16 27.58 -27.74
C LYS A 608 14.56 27.01 -29.04
N GLU A 609 14.96 27.56 -30.18
CA GLU A 609 14.55 27.17 -31.53
C GLU A 609 15.50 26.13 -32.16
N THR A 610 16.65 25.88 -31.51
CA THR A 610 17.60 24.87 -31.95
C THR A 610 16.90 23.53 -32.04
N LYS A 611 17.08 22.81 -33.16
CA LYS A 611 16.55 21.45 -33.31
C LYS A 611 17.27 20.53 -32.32
N VAL A 612 16.52 19.92 -31.42
CA VAL A 612 17.03 18.97 -30.42
C VAL A 612 16.40 17.60 -30.66
N ILE A 613 17.15 16.52 -30.49
CA ILE A 613 16.64 15.16 -30.46
C ILE A 613 17.02 14.53 -29.13
N VAL A 614 16.04 14.10 -28.35
CA VAL A 614 16.28 13.45 -27.05
C VAL A 614 16.00 11.96 -27.17
N HIS A 615 16.92 11.13 -26.69
CA HIS A 615 16.74 9.68 -26.68
C HIS A 615 17.38 9.01 -25.46
N CYS A 616 16.92 7.80 -25.15
CA CYS A 616 17.52 6.92 -24.14
C CYS A 616 17.62 5.50 -24.69
N ARG A 617 17.28 4.47 -23.89
CA ARG A 617 17.18 3.08 -24.34
C ARG A 617 15.89 2.80 -25.12
N THR A 618 14.73 3.17 -24.56
CA THR A 618 13.38 2.87 -25.10
C THR A 618 12.42 4.07 -24.99
N GLY A 619 12.93 5.30 -25.06
CA GLY A 619 12.11 6.51 -25.00
C GLY A 619 11.62 6.93 -23.60
N HIS A 620 11.51 6.00 -22.64
CA HIS A 620 10.94 6.26 -21.32
C HIS A 620 11.69 7.35 -20.53
N GLN A 621 12.99 7.22 -20.28
CA GLN A 621 13.75 8.29 -19.60
C GLN A 621 13.84 9.57 -20.44
N ALA A 622 13.80 9.46 -21.77
CA ALA A 622 13.87 10.60 -22.67
C ALA A 622 12.62 11.48 -22.62
N SER A 623 11.46 10.94 -22.25
CA SER A 623 10.24 11.74 -22.03
C SER A 623 10.44 12.76 -20.91
N GLN A 624 11.28 12.46 -19.91
CA GLN A 624 11.56 13.37 -18.81
C GLN A 624 12.28 14.63 -19.30
N THR A 625 13.37 14.46 -20.04
CA THR A 625 14.11 15.58 -20.61
C THR A 625 13.29 16.30 -21.69
N PHE A 626 12.46 15.58 -22.47
CA PHE A 626 11.51 16.22 -23.38
C PHE A 626 10.54 17.15 -22.63
N PHE A 627 9.94 16.67 -21.54
CA PHE A 627 9.05 17.46 -20.69
C PHE A 627 9.76 18.70 -20.12
N VAL A 628 11.00 18.55 -19.63
CA VAL A 628 11.80 19.68 -19.15
C VAL A 628 12.00 20.72 -20.24
N LEU A 629 12.50 20.31 -21.41
CA LEU A 629 12.79 21.23 -22.51
C LEU A 629 11.53 21.94 -23.00
N VAL A 630 10.46 21.20 -23.28
CA VAL A 630 9.26 21.74 -23.92
C VAL A 630 8.36 22.46 -22.92
N ARG A 631 8.04 21.83 -21.78
CA ARG A 631 7.01 22.32 -20.84
C ARG A 631 7.58 23.26 -19.80
N LEU A 632 8.77 23.01 -19.29
CA LEU A 632 9.36 23.86 -18.23
C LEU A 632 10.19 25.01 -18.79
N LEU A 633 10.96 24.75 -19.86
CA LEU A 633 11.91 25.72 -20.42
C LEU A 633 11.42 26.41 -21.70
N GLY A 634 10.39 25.88 -22.36
CA GLY A 634 9.79 26.47 -23.56
C GLY A 634 10.62 26.34 -24.83
N TYR A 635 11.41 25.27 -24.98
CA TYR A 635 12.04 24.91 -26.25
C TYR A 635 10.95 24.47 -27.24
N THR A 636 10.99 25.00 -28.46
CA THR A 636 9.91 24.83 -29.44
C THR A 636 10.21 23.77 -30.49
N ASN A 637 11.45 23.28 -30.56
CA ASN A 637 11.94 22.46 -31.66
C ASN A 637 12.60 21.15 -31.19
N VAL A 638 11.89 20.40 -30.35
CA VAL A 638 12.39 19.18 -29.71
C VAL A 638 11.72 17.96 -30.33
N LEU A 639 12.52 16.99 -30.75
CA LEU A 639 12.07 15.68 -31.18
C LEU A 639 12.39 14.64 -30.10
N TRP A 640 11.49 13.68 -29.92
CA TRP A 640 11.62 12.54 -29.04
C TRP A 640 11.79 11.27 -29.88
N TYR A 641 12.95 10.62 -29.74
CA TYR A 641 13.20 9.34 -30.39
C TYR A 641 12.74 8.21 -29.48
N ASP A 642 11.46 7.84 -29.63
CA ASP A 642 10.72 6.86 -28.80
C ASP A 642 11.44 5.49 -28.77
N ALA A 643 11.78 4.95 -29.94
CA ALA A 643 12.43 3.65 -30.05
C ALA A 643 13.84 3.60 -29.44
N GLY A 644 14.51 4.75 -29.38
CA GLY A 644 15.78 4.95 -28.70
C GLY A 644 16.94 4.05 -29.18
N TRP A 645 17.86 3.78 -28.25
CA TRP A 645 19.03 2.95 -28.51
C TRP A 645 18.69 1.50 -28.84
N SER A 646 17.55 0.98 -28.37
CA SER A 646 17.17 -0.42 -28.63
C SER A 646 16.96 -0.69 -30.13
N GLU A 647 16.17 0.15 -30.80
CA GLU A 647 16.03 0.08 -32.26
C GLU A 647 17.35 0.38 -32.96
N TRP A 648 18.05 1.42 -32.49
CA TRP A 648 19.30 1.85 -33.14
C TRP A 648 20.34 0.73 -33.10
N ALA A 649 20.55 0.10 -31.95
CA ALA A 649 21.51 -0.98 -31.73
C ALA A 649 21.13 -2.27 -32.46
N ALA A 650 19.85 -2.52 -32.72
CA ALA A 650 19.39 -3.68 -33.48
C ALA A 650 19.70 -3.59 -34.99
N LYS A 651 19.75 -2.38 -35.57
CA LYS A 651 19.94 -2.13 -37.00
C LYS A 651 21.40 -1.99 -37.40
N GLN A 652 22.01 -3.05 -37.93
CA GLN A 652 23.45 -3.12 -38.24
C GLN A 652 23.95 -2.01 -39.17
N GLU A 653 23.09 -1.53 -40.08
CA GLU A 653 23.37 -0.45 -41.02
C GLU A 653 23.52 0.94 -40.36
N LEU A 654 23.01 1.11 -39.13
CA LEU A 654 23.12 2.37 -38.41
C LEU A 654 24.49 2.51 -37.73
N PRO A 655 25.14 3.69 -37.82
CA PRO A 655 26.48 3.89 -37.28
C PRO A 655 26.48 3.99 -35.75
N ILE A 656 27.57 3.57 -35.12
CA ILE A 656 27.73 3.61 -33.66
C ILE A 656 29.05 4.31 -33.30
N LYS A 657 29.09 4.95 -32.13
CA LYS A 657 30.31 5.46 -31.51
C LYS A 657 30.44 4.90 -30.09
N LYS A 658 31.67 4.73 -29.61
CA LYS A 658 31.99 4.35 -28.24
C LYS A 658 32.78 5.48 -27.60
#